data_AF-A0A1B0CHW8-F1
#
_entry.id   AF-A0A1B0CHW8-F1
#
_cell.length_a   1.000
_cell.length_b   1.000
_cell.length_c   1.000
_cell.angle_alpha   90.00
_cell.angle_beta   90.00
_cell.angle_gamma   90.00
#
_symmetry.space_group_name_H-M   'P 1'
#
loop_
_entity.id
_entity.type
_entity.pdbx_description
1 polymer ?
#
loop_
_entity_poly.entity_id
_entity_poly.type
_entity_poly.pdbx_seq_one_letter_code
_entity_poly.pdbx_strand_id
1 'polypeptide(L)'
;MEAAQRTLQPNPREKANVVSVLTFWWTVELFKTGYRKVLDLGDLFRPLNEDRSEALGDRLELKWREQLKKSSDDPSLIKAVALTFWREYGLMALLVIVNETAVRLGQPLLLGRLLLYFRHDSDMTHKEALLCAGGIVGLSLFYTITVNQYIFDAFYYGMRVRVAMCSIIYRKALKLSRTALGDTAPGKVVNLLSNDVNRFDLVSVFIHMMWASPLIALVVGYLLWLEVGWAGFVGILVVFTVVPLQSYTGKLSSRFRLQAALRTDERVRFMDEIISGVQVIKMYAWEAPFAKLITVARKLELKIIRRSAFVRAIYMTFLLFTTRMALFCTMLTMVLMDHEITAAKMFVRGVAEIAEVLVALKRLRKFLMYEERDEPNRKQRIAQLVLESHPFYKLSSKNSVRKWIHADPWKSIVRWTGALDWLVVLKDGQIEIQGPPLDVFHSGIDFAKLLNADDDDAEDGKSEKPKFRRQQSTSSSRSQSSRNSLSSEDELDDMIDEKKEKENQPAMVALEGTSKGTVKGPIFINYLKAGGNWAVLSIMFVLFLITQFMASGFDWFIAYWTSQEELRDLYNVTLETQEFILTNKTLQFVDSEVPYLLSTETCLYIAGGMVISLFLFGLIRSLGFYSMCIKASQRLHDGMFNGIISTTMRFFDTNPSGRILNRFSKDLGATDEQLPKAILDATQIILNMFGSIIVATTVNPLFLAPIAGLTVIFLFIRKVYLRTSKNIKRLDGITRSPVFTHLGASLMGLPTIRAFGAQEILVKEFDALQDTHTASWYMFIGSSGAFGYVMDLLCVAFIFFVTFSFLLIDTDAMGDQVGLAISQAMALTGFLQWGIRQSAEVANQLMSVERVMEYRDLVSEKQPEKPQEVSAEWPETGKLEMKDVRYRYFKEADPVLKGVNLSIKAKEKIGIVGRTGAGKSSLIGTLFRLAEVEGDIEIDGVKTDKIALQKLRSKVSIIPQDPVLFSGTLRRNLDPFEEYKDAALWQSLEEVELKDIASGPLALQAEVLAGGSNYSVGQRQLICLARAILRNNKILVLDEATANVDPNTDALIQQTIRTRFADCTVLTVAHRLHTIMDSDRVLVMSDGLVGEFDAPHLLLQRPKGLLREMVNSTGPQESERLMKIAKDAFESNFKDYL
;
A
#
# COMPACT_ATOMS: atom_id res chain seq x y z
N MET A 1 18.39 -7.41 -19.36
CA MET A 1 19.83 -7.62 -19.12
C MET A 1 20.75 -6.94 -20.17
N GLU A 2 20.24 -6.17 -21.15
CA GLU A 2 21.07 -5.24 -21.95
C GLU A 2 20.90 -3.76 -21.58
N ALA A 3 19.96 -3.43 -20.68
CA ALA A 3 19.66 -2.06 -20.29
C ALA A 3 20.75 -1.36 -19.45
N ALA A 4 21.74 -2.11 -18.92
CA ALA A 4 22.75 -1.60 -17.99
C ALA A 4 24.02 -1.01 -18.66
N GLN A 5 24.07 -0.95 -20.00
CA GLN A 5 25.17 -0.32 -20.74
C GLN A 5 24.72 0.72 -21.77
N ARG A 6 23.51 1.29 -21.65
CA ARG A 6 23.27 2.59 -22.29
C ARG A 6 24.06 3.63 -21.50
N THR A 7 24.99 4.32 -22.17
CA THR A 7 25.81 5.37 -21.59
C THR A 7 24.91 6.49 -21.09
N LEU A 8 24.56 6.46 -19.79
CA LEU A 8 23.85 7.54 -19.12
C LEU A 8 24.56 8.86 -19.39
N GLN A 9 23.79 9.92 -19.60
CA GLN A 9 24.36 11.23 -19.87
C GLN A 9 25.22 11.69 -18.67
N PRO A 10 26.35 12.39 -18.91
CA PRO A 10 27.17 12.91 -17.81
C PRO A 10 26.35 13.87 -16.96
N ASN A 11 26.61 13.88 -15.65
CA ASN A 11 25.85 14.72 -14.74
C ASN A 11 26.19 16.20 -14.97
N PRO A 12 25.21 17.08 -15.25
CA PRO A 12 25.47 18.51 -15.49
C PRO A 12 26.15 19.21 -14.30
N ARG A 13 26.03 18.66 -13.08
CA ARG A 13 26.74 19.18 -11.90
C ARG A 13 28.26 19.04 -11.99
N GLU A 14 28.80 18.07 -12.73
CA GLU A 14 30.25 17.88 -12.86
C GLU A 14 30.95 19.06 -13.55
N LYS A 15 30.24 19.76 -14.43
CA LYS A 15 30.75 20.93 -15.18
C LYS A 15 30.26 22.27 -14.61
N ALA A 16 29.47 22.25 -13.53
CA ALA A 16 28.86 23.44 -12.98
C ALA A 16 29.88 24.28 -12.20
N ASN A 17 29.90 25.60 -12.46
CA ASN A 17 30.66 26.55 -11.64
C ASN A 17 29.95 26.82 -10.30
N VAL A 18 30.64 27.44 -9.34
CA VAL A 18 30.11 27.71 -7.99
C VAL A 18 28.79 28.49 -8.03
N VAL A 19 28.68 29.48 -8.92
CA VAL A 19 27.44 30.27 -9.09
C VAL A 19 26.29 29.38 -9.58
N SER A 20 26.53 28.53 -10.58
CA SER A 20 25.56 27.58 -11.08
C SER A 20 25.12 26.58 -10.02
N VAL A 21 26.02 26.18 -9.10
CA VAL A 21 25.68 25.30 -7.98
C VAL A 21 24.79 26.01 -6.97
N LEU A 22 25.17 27.21 -6.51
CA LEU A 22 24.42 27.99 -5.52
C LEU A 22 23.03 28.43 -6.02
N THR A 23 22.89 28.66 -7.33
CA THR A 23 21.64 29.10 -7.97
C THR A 23 20.84 27.96 -8.60
N PHE A 24 21.32 26.71 -8.49
CA PHE A 24 20.74 25.53 -9.14
C PHE A 24 20.60 25.61 -10.67
N TRP A 25 21.34 26.50 -11.34
CA TRP A 25 21.23 26.72 -12.78
C TRP A 25 21.52 25.47 -13.63
N TRP A 26 22.31 24.52 -13.12
CA TRP A 26 22.61 23.26 -13.77
C TRP A 26 21.36 22.37 -14.00
N THR A 27 20.23 22.67 -13.34
CA THR A 27 18.96 21.95 -13.50
C THR A 27 18.08 22.47 -14.65
N VAL A 28 18.43 23.58 -15.29
CA VAL A 28 17.56 24.23 -16.30
C VAL A 28 17.29 23.32 -17.51
N GLU A 29 18.28 22.59 -18.00
CA GLU A 29 18.11 21.66 -19.12
C GLU A 29 17.17 20.49 -18.78
N LEU A 30 17.14 20.06 -17.52
CA LEU A 30 16.21 19.05 -17.03
C LEU A 30 14.76 19.56 -17.11
N PHE A 31 14.50 20.81 -16.71
CA PHE A 31 13.17 21.41 -16.82
C PHE A 31 12.73 21.63 -18.27
N LYS A 32 13.64 22.06 -19.16
CA LYS A 32 13.34 22.19 -20.60
C LYS A 32 12.93 20.86 -21.20
N THR A 33 13.69 19.80 -20.91
CA THR A 33 13.45 18.45 -21.43
C THR A 33 12.16 17.87 -20.85
N GLY A 34 11.99 17.93 -19.53
CA GLY A 34 10.82 17.39 -18.84
C GLY A 34 9.51 18.14 -19.10
N TYR A 35 9.58 19.38 -19.60
CA TYR A 35 8.42 20.12 -20.08
C TYR A 35 8.01 19.72 -21.50
N ARG A 36 8.99 19.47 -22.39
CA ARG A 36 8.76 19.14 -23.81
C ARG A 36 8.30 17.69 -23.99
N LYS A 37 8.95 16.74 -23.31
CA LYS A 37 8.67 15.31 -23.44
C LYS A 37 8.49 14.62 -22.10
N VAL A 38 7.92 13.42 -22.14
CA VAL A 38 7.94 12.50 -20.99
C VAL A 38 9.37 11.96 -20.85
N LEU A 39 9.94 12.04 -19.65
CA LEU A 39 11.31 11.57 -19.38
C LEU A 39 11.33 10.05 -19.28
N ASP A 40 12.28 9.41 -19.96
CA ASP A 40 12.49 7.96 -19.91
C ASP A 40 13.87 7.60 -19.30
N LEU A 41 14.16 6.30 -19.17
CA LEU A 41 15.42 5.82 -18.57
C LEU A 41 16.68 6.34 -19.29
N GLY A 42 16.59 6.68 -20.58
CA GLY A 42 17.69 7.26 -21.35
C GLY A 42 17.99 8.73 -21.01
N ASP A 43 17.06 9.43 -20.37
CA ASP A 43 17.22 10.84 -19.95
C ASP A 43 17.81 10.96 -18.53
N LEU A 44 18.13 9.83 -17.89
CA LEU A 44 18.77 9.82 -16.57
C LEU A 44 20.23 10.27 -16.68
N PHE A 45 20.63 11.12 -15.75
CA PHE A 45 22.04 11.48 -15.58
C PHE A 45 22.78 10.40 -14.81
N ARG A 46 24.05 10.19 -15.12
CA ARG A 46 24.92 9.31 -14.34
C ARG A 46 25.05 9.83 -12.89
N PRO A 47 25.06 8.95 -11.87
CA PRO A 47 25.45 9.36 -10.52
C PRO A 47 26.88 9.93 -10.51
N LEU A 48 27.14 10.89 -9.63
CA LEU A 48 28.50 11.39 -9.42
C LEU A 48 29.39 10.25 -8.92
N ASN A 49 30.69 10.31 -9.21
CA ASN A 49 31.64 9.26 -8.82
C ASN A 49 31.66 8.99 -7.30
N GLU A 50 31.43 10.04 -6.48
CA GLU A 50 31.34 9.94 -5.03
C GLU A 50 30.03 9.33 -4.52
N ASP A 51 28.98 9.30 -5.36
CA ASP A 51 27.63 8.86 -5.01
C ASP A 51 27.34 7.40 -5.39
N ARG A 52 28.33 6.71 -5.98
CA ARG A 52 28.15 5.32 -6.41
C ARG A 52 27.99 4.40 -5.21
N SER A 53 27.10 3.43 -5.38
CA SER A 53 26.73 2.42 -4.39
C SER A 53 27.93 1.65 -3.87
N GLU A 54 28.83 1.24 -4.76
CA GLU A 54 30.06 0.51 -4.41
C GLU A 54 30.96 1.35 -3.48
N ALA A 55 31.29 2.59 -3.88
CA ALA A 55 32.19 3.46 -3.13
C ALA A 55 31.62 3.85 -1.75
N LEU A 56 30.33 4.17 -1.67
CA LEU A 56 29.65 4.51 -0.42
C LEU A 56 29.51 3.28 0.51
N GLY A 57 29.18 2.12 -0.05
CA GLY A 57 29.13 0.85 0.67
C GLY A 57 30.48 0.47 1.27
N ASP A 58 31.56 0.60 0.50
CA ASP A 58 32.93 0.28 0.95
C ASP A 58 33.40 1.19 2.09
N ARG A 59 33.15 2.51 1.97
CA ARG A 59 33.48 3.50 3.03
C ARG A 59 32.82 3.12 4.36
N LEU A 60 31.54 2.80 4.34
CA LEU A 60 30.79 2.46 5.55
C LEU A 60 31.15 1.06 6.07
N GLU A 61 31.42 0.09 5.18
CA GLU A 61 31.80 -1.27 5.56
C GLU A 61 33.16 -1.28 6.27
N LEU A 62 34.11 -0.46 5.81
CA LEU A 62 35.40 -0.26 6.48
C LEU A 62 35.21 0.20 7.94
N LYS A 63 34.39 1.25 8.16
CA LYS A 63 34.12 1.79 9.50
C LYS A 63 33.30 0.86 10.37
N TRP A 64 32.39 0.09 9.78
CA TRP A 64 31.66 -0.96 10.49
C TRP A 64 32.59 -2.07 10.98
N ARG A 65 33.52 -2.54 10.13
CA ARG A 65 34.54 -3.54 10.52
C ARG A 65 35.48 -3.02 11.61
N GLU A 66 35.90 -1.76 11.55
CA GLU A 66 36.67 -1.12 12.63
C GLU A 66 35.90 -1.13 13.96
N GLN A 67 34.59 -0.89 13.93
CA GLN A 67 33.76 -0.89 15.13
C GLN A 67 33.56 -2.29 15.71
N LEU A 68 33.37 -3.30 14.85
CA LEU A 68 33.30 -4.71 15.25
C LEU A 68 34.59 -5.18 15.94
N LYS A 69 35.75 -4.71 15.49
CA LYS A 69 37.04 -4.99 16.14
C LYS A 69 37.18 -4.34 17.52
N LYS A 70 36.54 -3.19 17.76
CA LYS A 70 36.62 -2.45 19.03
C LYS A 70 35.68 -2.98 20.12
N SER A 71 34.54 -3.56 19.75
CA SER A 71 33.58 -4.15 20.69
C SER A 71 32.82 -5.27 19.99
N SER A 72 33.04 -6.51 20.45
CA SER A 72 32.36 -7.70 19.91
C SER A 72 30.92 -7.82 20.42
N ASP A 73 30.67 -7.43 21.68
CA ASP A 73 29.37 -7.64 22.33
C ASP A 73 28.34 -6.52 22.03
N ASP A 74 28.76 -5.26 21.84
CA ASP A 74 27.82 -4.15 21.52
C ASP A 74 28.39 -3.09 20.55
N PRO A 75 28.67 -3.45 19.28
CA PRO A 75 29.13 -2.50 18.28
C PRO A 75 28.03 -1.48 17.90
N SER A 76 28.36 -0.18 17.92
CA SER A 76 27.41 0.88 17.59
C SER A 76 27.47 1.26 16.10
N LEU A 77 26.42 0.87 15.36
CA LEU A 77 26.24 1.26 13.95
C LEU A 77 26.10 2.78 13.78
N ILE A 78 25.51 3.46 14.77
CA ILE A 78 25.35 4.91 14.77
C ILE A 78 26.72 5.60 14.74
N LYS A 79 27.67 5.10 15.54
CA LYS A 79 29.05 5.63 15.54
C LYS A 79 29.73 5.38 14.20
N ALA A 80 29.54 4.22 13.57
CA ALA A 80 30.10 3.92 12.26
C ALA A 80 29.56 4.86 11.17
N VAL A 81 28.24 5.10 11.14
CA VAL A 81 27.62 6.05 10.20
C VAL A 81 28.11 7.47 10.47
N ALA A 82 28.10 7.92 11.73
CA ALA A 82 28.57 9.26 12.10
C ALA A 82 30.03 9.48 11.69
N LEU A 83 30.92 8.51 11.95
CA LEU A 83 32.34 8.58 11.55
C LEU A 83 32.56 8.50 10.03
N THR A 84 31.61 7.93 9.28
CA THR A 84 31.71 7.83 7.82
C THR A 84 31.38 9.16 7.14
N PHE A 85 30.40 9.91 7.68
CA PHE A 85 29.83 11.12 7.07
C PHE A 85 30.05 12.41 7.89
N TRP A 86 30.96 12.40 8.87
CA TRP A 86 31.12 13.54 9.79
C TRP A 86 31.55 14.84 9.11
N ARG A 87 32.29 14.77 7.99
CA ARG A 87 32.76 15.97 7.27
C ARG A 87 31.59 16.67 6.58
N GLU A 88 30.75 15.87 5.94
CA GLU A 88 29.56 16.29 5.21
C GLU A 88 28.54 16.94 6.16
N TYR A 89 28.22 16.29 7.28
CA TYR A 89 27.32 16.86 8.30
C TYR A 89 27.98 17.99 9.12
N GLY A 90 29.29 18.00 9.29
CA GLY A 90 30.02 19.06 9.98
C GLY A 90 29.91 20.41 9.25
N LEU A 91 30.03 20.40 7.91
CA LEU A 91 29.84 21.61 7.10
C LEU A 91 28.39 22.12 7.17
N MET A 92 27.40 21.21 7.13
CA MET A 92 26.00 21.58 7.30
C MET A 92 25.74 22.21 8.68
N ALA A 93 26.36 21.67 9.75
CA ALA A 93 26.23 22.23 11.08
C ALA A 93 26.69 23.70 11.15
N LEU A 94 27.83 24.01 10.53
CA LEU A 94 28.35 25.39 10.47
C LEU A 94 27.36 26.32 9.76
N LEU A 95 26.83 25.89 8.62
CA LEU A 95 25.88 26.66 7.84
C LEU A 95 24.57 26.91 8.60
N VAL A 96 24.09 25.93 9.37
CA VAL A 96 22.93 26.09 10.26
C VAL A 96 23.20 27.09 11.37
N ILE A 97 24.38 27.07 12.00
CA ILE A 97 24.73 28.06 13.04
C ILE A 97 24.65 29.45 12.46
N VAL A 98 25.33 29.70 11.34
CA VAL A 98 25.34 31.03 10.70
C VAL A 98 23.92 31.48 10.36
N ASN A 99 23.11 30.61 9.75
CA ASN A 99 21.74 30.94 9.37
C ASN A 99 20.86 31.28 10.58
N GLU A 100 20.94 30.48 11.64
CA GLU A 100 20.04 30.63 12.79
C GLU A 100 20.49 31.75 13.74
N THR A 101 21.79 31.99 13.90
CA THR A 101 22.29 33.01 14.85
C THR A 101 22.51 34.37 14.20
N ALA A 102 23.10 34.44 13.00
CA ALA A 102 23.42 35.72 12.37
C ALA A 102 22.27 36.22 11.50
N VAL A 103 21.75 35.36 10.62
CA VAL A 103 20.82 35.80 9.57
C VAL A 103 19.41 35.94 10.12
N ARG A 104 18.91 34.90 10.80
CA ARG A 104 17.54 34.86 11.30
C ARG A 104 17.28 35.84 12.45
N LEU A 105 18.26 36.06 13.34
CA LEU A 105 18.14 37.08 14.39
C LEU A 105 18.40 38.49 13.86
N GLY A 106 19.22 38.63 12.82
CA GLY A 106 19.51 39.93 12.22
C GLY A 106 18.28 40.60 11.59
N GLN A 107 17.37 39.85 10.97
CA GLN A 107 16.22 40.46 10.28
C GLN A 107 15.25 41.18 11.25
N PRO A 108 14.79 40.57 12.37
CA PRO A 108 13.94 41.28 13.33
C PRO A 108 14.63 42.46 14.01
N LEU A 109 15.93 42.37 14.29
CA LEU A 109 16.70 43.47 14.88
C LEU A 109 16.82 44.69 13.94
N LEU A 110 17.08 44.44 12.65
CA LEU A 110 17.11 45.49 11.64
C LEU A 110 15.72 46.07 11.38
N LEU A 111 14.68 45.24 11.42
CA LEU A 111 13.30 45.71 11.33
C LEU A 111 12.96 46.61 12.53
N GLY A 112 13.28 46.20 13.76
CA GLY A 112 13.09 47.02 14.96
C GLY A 112 13.79 48.37 14.87
N ARG A 113 15.04 48.41 14.36
CA ARG A 113 15.74 49.68 14.08
C ARG A 113 15.08 50.50 12.98
N LEU A 114 14.60 49.88 11.90
CA LEU A 114 13.90 50.58 10.83
C LEU A 114 12.61 51.24 11.33
N LEU A 115 11.89 50.61 12.26
CA LEU A 115 10.67 51.16 12.84
C LEU A 115 10.91 52.44 13.63
N LEU A 116 12.10 52.64 14.21
CA LEU A 116 12.45 53.89 14.88
C LEU A 116 12.41 55.09 13.93
N TYR A 117 12.68 54.92 12.62
CA TYR A 117 12.60 56.00 11.62
C TYR A 117 11.20 56.63 11.54
N PHE A 118 10.18 55.79 11.70
CA PHE A 118 8.77 56.15 11.50
C PHE A 118 8.13 56.67 12.80
N ARG A 119 8.92 56.85 13.88
CA ARG A 119 8.49 57.54 15.10
C ARG A 119 8.72 59.04 14.98
N HIS A 120 7.80 59.83 15.56
CA HIS A 120 7.84 61.29 15.50
C HIS A 120 9.08 61.94 16.17
N ASP A 121 9.66 61.29 17.18
CA ASP A 121 10.82 61.78 17.95
C ASP A 121 12.16 61.13 17.52
N SER A 122 12.29 60.72 16.25
CA SER A 122 13.44 59.94 15.83
C SER A 122 14.64 60.78 15.36
N ASP A 123 15.81 60.49 15.93
CA ASP A 123 17.10 61.05 15.49
C ASP A 123 17.67 60.35 14.24
N MET A 124 16.98 59.34 13.71
CA MET A 124 17.54 58.48 12.67
C MET A 124 17.45 59.12 11.27
N THR A 125 18.59 59.16 10.58
CA THR A 125 18.65 59.76 9.25
C THR A 125 18.03 58.86 8.17
N HIS A 126 17.49 59.45 7.10
CA HIS A 126 16.98 58.70 5.94
C HIS A 126 18.05 57.72 5.36
N LYS A 127 19.34 58.08 5.41
CA LYS A 127 20.44 57.20 4.98
C LYS A 127 20.54 55.93 5.83
N GLU A 128 20.37 56.05 7.14
CA GLU A 128 20.38 54.91 8.07
C GLU A 128 19.15 54.02 7.89
N ALA A 129 17.97 54.60 7.63
CA ALA A 129 16.77 53.84 7.26
C ALA A 129 16.96 53.04 5.96
N LEU A 130 17.58 53.64 4.94
CA LEU A 130 17.93 53.00 3.66
C LEU A 130 18.92 51.84 3.85
N LEU A 131 19.92 52.00 4.74
CA LEU A 131 20.86 50.95 5.10
C LEU A 131 20.18 49.80 5.85
N CYS A 132 19.24 50.09 6.77
CA CYS A 132 18.47 49.06 7.46
C CYS A 132 17.58 48.26 6.48
N ALA A 133 16.86 48.95 5.60
CA ALA A 133 16.05 48.32 4.54
C ALA A 133 16.90 47.46 3.59
N GLY A 134 18.03 47.97 3.12
CA GLY A 134 19.00 47.23 2.32
C GLY A 134 19.55 46.00 3.06
N GLY A 135 19.81 46.13 4.36
CA GLY A 135 20.22 45.04 5.25
C GLY A 135 19.16 43.95 5.39
N ILE A 136 17.88 44.31 5.56
CA ILE A 136 16.77 43.34 5.63
C ILE A 136 16.68 42.52 4.34
N VAL A 137 16.72 43.18 3.18
CA VAL A 137 16.67 42.50 1.88
C VAL A 137 17.92 41.65 1.65
N GLY A 138 19.11 42.18 1.98
CA GLY A 138 20.38 41.47 1.86
C GLY A 138 20.46 40.21 2.72
N LEU A 139 20.04 40.30 3.99
CA LEU A 139 19.93 39.14 4.88
C LEU A 139 18.89 38.13 4.38
N SER A 140 17.77 38.60 3.83
CA SER A 140 16.73 37.73 3.25
C SER A 140 17.22 36.98 2.01
N LEU A 141 18.01 37.62 1.15
CA LEU A 141 18.64 36.98 0.01
C LEU A 141 19.69 35.95 0.45
N PHE A 142 20.54 36.31 1.41
CA PHE A 142 21.55 35.41 1.95
C PHE A 142 20.91 34.18 2.62
N TYR A 143 19.87 34.38 3.44
CA TYR A 143 19.06 33.33 4.04
C TYR A 143 18.49 32.38 2.98
N THR A 144 17.93 32.94 1.90
CA THR A 144 17.32 32.17 0.81
C THR A 144 18.33 31.24 0.13
N ILE A 145 19.53 31.74 -0.17
CA ILE A 145 20.61 30.96 -0.79
C ILE A 145 21.04 29.83 0.14
N THR A 146 21.34 30.15 1.40
CA THR A 146 21.90 29.20 2.35
C THR A 146 20.89 28.16 2.81
N VAL A 147 19.62 28.52 3.05
CA VAL A 147 18.57 27.57 3.45
C VAL A 147 18.23 26.59 2.34
N ASN A 148 18.13 27.06 1.09
CA ASN A 148 17.88 26.15 -0.03
C ASN A 148 19.06 25.19 -0.25
N GLN A 149 20.30 25.67 -0.06
CA GLN A 149 21.49 24.82 -0.09
C GLN A 149 21.49 23.81 1.07
N TYR A 150 21.16 24.23 2.29
CA TYR A 150 21.02 23.35 3.45
C TYR A 150 20.00 22.23 3.20
N ILE A 151 18.80 22.59 2.72
CA ILE A 151 17.73 21.62 2.48
C ILE A 151 18.16 20.63 1.40
N PHE A 152 18.77 21.12 0.30
CA PHE A 152 19.30 20.25 -0.75
C PHE A 152 20.36 19.29 -0.20
N ASP A 153 21.36 19.81 0.51
CA ASP A 153 22.48 19.02 1.05
C ASP A 153 22.00 18.01 2.11
N ALA A 154 21.00 18.37 2.92
CA ALA A 154 20.42 17.46 3.90
C ALA A 154 19.75 16.24 3.23
N PHE A 155 18.95 16.44 2.17
CA PHE A 155 18.38 15.33 1.40
C PHE A 155 19.45 14.55 0.63
N TYR A 156 20.46 15.25 0.10
CA TYR A 156 21.55 14.65 -0.66
C TYR A 156 22.43 13.73 0.21
N TYR A 157 22.84 14.19 1.39
CA TYR A 157 23.61 13.36 2.31
C TYR A 157 22.77 12.26 2.96
N GLY A 158 21.48 12.51 3.21
CA GLY A 158 20.54 11.45 3.60
C GLY A 158 20.48 10.31 2.58
N MET A 159 20.41 10.65 1.28
CA MET A 159 20.49 9.68 0.19
C MET A 159 21.82 8.90 0.22
N ARG A 160 22.97 9.55 0.44
CA ARG A 160 24.27 8.87 0.53
C ARG A 160 24.31 7.85 1.67
N VAL A 161 23.76 8.20 2.85
CA VAL A 161 23.63 7.29 3.99
C VAL A 161 22.74 6.10 3.62
N ARG A 162 21.59 6.35 2.99
CA ARG A 162 20.67 5.29 2.54
C ARG A 162 21.34 4.33 1.57
N VAL A 163 22.03 4.85 0.57
CA VAL A 163 22.76 4.05 -0.44
C VAL A 163 23.80 3.16 0.26
N ALA A 164 24.67 3.74 1.08
CA ALA A 164 25.69 2.98 1.83
C ALA A 164 25.07 1.85 2.69
N MET A 165 23.96 2.14 3.36
CA MET A 165 23.24 1.17 4.18
C MET A 165 22.66 0.03 3.35
N CYS A 166 21.99 0.31 2.23
CA CYS A 166 21.44 -0.72 1.34
C CYS A 166 22.52 -1.67 0.83
N SER A 167 23.68 -1.16 0.44
CA SER A 167 24.80 -1.97 -0.05
C SER A 167 25.33 -2.93 1.02
N ILE A 168 25.52 -2.46 2.26
CA ILE A 168 25.97 -3.32 3.37
C ILE A 168 24.91 -4.36 3.75
N ILE A 169 23.63 -3.97 3.79
CA ILE A 169 22.54 -4.91 4.10
C ILE A 169 22.48 -6.01 3.04
N TYR A 170 22.61 -5.67 1.76
CA TYR A 170 22.63 -6.64 0.67
C TYR A 170 23.84 -7.59 0.77
N ARG A 171 25.05 -7.03 0.98
CA ARG A 171 26.27 -7.82 1.20
C ARG A 171 26.15 -8.77 2.41
N LYS A 172 25.52 -8.32 3.50
CA LYS A 172 25.25 -9.16 4.69
C LYS A 172 24.20 -10.23 4.40
N ALA A 173 23.11 -9.89 3.70
CA ALA A 173 22.03 -10.82 3.35
C ALA A 173 22.57 -12.06 2.60
N LEU A 174 23.54 -11.86 1.71
CA LEU A 174 24.20 -12.95 0.99
C LEU A 174 25.07 -13.87 1.88
N LYS A 175 25.39 -13.47 3.12
CA LYS A 175 26.25 -14.21 4.08
C LYS A 175 25.52 -14.87 5.27
N LEU A 176 24.20 -14.61 5.44
CA LEU A 176 23.40 -15.16 6.56
C LEU A 176 23.31 -16.70 6.60
N SER A 177 23.32 -17.30 7.79
CA SER A 177 23.07 -18.75 7.96
C SER A 177 21.63 -19.15 7.57
N ARG A 178 21.37 -20.44 7.29
CA ARG A 178 20.02 -20.93 6.94
C ARG A 178 19.04 -20.86 8.12
N THR A 179 19.55 -21.01 9.34
CA THR A 179 18.81 -20.81 10.60
C THR A 179 18.42 -19.34 10.76
N ALA A 180 19.35 -18.41 10.57
CA ALA A 180 19.05 -16.97 10.60
C ALA A 180 18.08 -16.54 9.49
N LEU A 181 18.13 -17.17 8.30
CA LEU A 181 17.19 -16.94 7.20
C LEU A 181 15.76 -17.43 7.53
N GLY A 182 15.63 -18.50 8.34
CA GLY A 182 14.35 -18.96 8.86
C GLY A 182 13.70 -17.93 9.80
N ASP A 183 14.50 -17.31 10.67
CA ASP A 183 14.04 -16.24 11.56
C ASP A 183 13.77 -14.91 10.83
N THR A 184 14.48 -14.69 9.72
CA THR A 184 14.34 -13.52 8.84
C THR A 184 13.67 -13.87 7.51
N ALA A 185 12.34 -13.99 7.55
CA ALA A 185 11.54 -14.10 6.33
C ALA A 185 11.99 -13.06 5.28
N PRO A 186 12.15 -13.42 3.99
CA PRO A 186 12.64 -12.52 2.94
C PRO A 186 11.91 -11.16 2.89
N GLY A 187 10.60 -11.16 3.16
CA GLY A 187 9.80 -9.95 3.27
C GLY A 187 10.24 -8.98 4.37
N LYS A 188 10.80 -9.46 5.49
CA LYS A 188 11.37 -8.60 6.55
C LYS A 188 12.60 -7.83 6.03
N VAL A 189 13.46 -8.48 5.25
CA VAL A 189 14.67 -7.85 4.70
C VAL A 189 14.31 -6.84 3.62
N VAL A 190 13.36 -7.18 2.76
CA VAL A 190 12.81 -6.23 1.77
C VAL A 190 12.20 -5.02 2.48
N ASN A 191 11.43 -5.23 3.55
CA ASN A 191 10.84 -4.14 4.33
C ASN A 191 11.90 -3.26 5.02
N LEU A 192 13.00 -3.84 5.52
CA LEU A 192 14.12 -3.07 6.06
C LEU A 192 14.65 -2.08 5.02
N LEU A 193 14.94 -2.52 3.79
CA LEU A 193 15.41 -1.62 2.72
C LEU A 193 14.32 -0.63 2.29
N SER A 194 13.07 -1.07 2.14
CA SER A 194 12.02 -0.24 1.56
C SER A 194 11.45 0.81 2.52
N ASN A 195 11.47 0.56 3.83
CA ASN A 195 10.85 1.43 4.82
C ASN A 195 11.80 1.95 5.89
N ASP A 196 12.70 1.12 6.44
CA ASP A 196 13.60 1.56 7.51
C ASP A 196 14.74 2.42 6.97
N VAL A 197 15.36 2.05 5.85
CA VAL A 197 16.49 2.84 5.28
C VAL A 197 16.02 4.17 4.67
N ASN A 198 14.82 4.24 4.10
CA ASN A 198 14.27 5.49 3.55
C ASN A 198 14.06 6.61 4.59
N ARG A 199 14.05 6.28 5.89
CA ARG A 199 13.91 7.29 6.96
C ARG A 199 15.15 8.17 7.12
N PHE A 200 16.33 7.70 6.68
CA PHE A 200 17.56 8.49 6.77
C PHE A 200 17.53 9.73 5.88
N ASP A 201 16.80 9.68 4.76
CA ASP A 201 16.58 10.84 3.88
C ASP A 201 15.90 11.98 4.65
N LEU A 202 14.90 11.66 5.48
CA LEU A 202 14.13 12.66 6.24
C LEU A 202 14.85 13.11 7.51
N VAL A 203 15.48 12.20 8.26
CA VAL A 203 16.16 12.55 9.51
C VAL A 203 17.33 13.50 9.28
N SER A 204 18.00 13.38 8.14
CA SER A 204 19.11 14.28 7.77
C SER A 204 18.69 15.76 7.73
N VAL A 205 17.43 16.05 7.45
CA VAL A 205 16.86 17.42 7.46
C VAL A 205 16.71 17.97 8.87
N PHE A 206 16.42 17.11 9.85
CA PHE A 206 16.06 17.52 11.22
C PHE A 206 17.21 17.41 12.23
N ILE A 207 18.28 16.69 11.91
CA ILE A 207 19.36 16.38 12.87
C ILE A 207 20.03 17.65 13.43
N HIS A 208 20.27 18.67 12.60
CA HIS A 208 20.87 19.92 13.05
C HIS A 208 19.87 20.81 13.79
N MET A 209 18.60 20.74 13.40
CA MET A 209 17.53 21.49 14.07
C MET A 209 17.34 21.06 15.54
N MET A 210 17.69 19.82 15.90
CA MET A 210 17.58 19.34 17.28
C MET A 210 18.40 20.14 18.29
N TRP A 211 19.66 20.43 17.97
CA TRP A 211 20.57 21.11 18.90
C TRP A 211 20.60 22.62 18.62
N ALA A 212 20.36 23.04 17.38
CA ALA A 212 20.22 24.46 17.05
C ALA A 212 19.00 25.08 17.75
N SER A 213 17.84 24.40 17.77
CA SER A 213 16.62 24.95 18.38
C SER A 213 16.74 25.34 19.86
N PRO A 214 17.29 24.50 20.77
CA PRO A 214 17.47 24.91 22.16
C PRO A 214 18.56 25.98 22.31
N LEU A 215 19.61 25.97 21.49
CA LEU A 215 20.61 27.04 21.48
C LEU A 215 19.98 28.39 21.11
N ILE A 216 19.17 28.43 20.05
CA ILE A 216 18.42 29.62 19.64
C ILE A 216 17.43 30.03 20.73
N ALA A 217 16.73 29.08 21.35
CA ALA A 217 15.80 29.40 22.43
C ALA A 217 16.51 30.07 23.62
N LEU A 218 17.74 29.66 23.94
CA LEU A 218 18.57 30.33 24.96
C LEU A 218 19.00 31.72 24.52
N VAL A 219 19.49 31.87 23.28
CA VAL A 219 19.93 33.18 22.74
C VAL A 219 18.78 34.17 22.69
N VAL A 220 17.64 33.78 22.12
CA VAL A 220 16.49 34.67 22.06
C VAL A 220 15.93 34.89 23.46
N GLY A 221 15.89 33.86 24.32
CA GLY A 221 15.55 33.98 25.74
C GLY A 221 16.38 35.04 26.48
N TYR A 222 17.68 35.12 26.19
CA TYR A 222 18.56 36.16 26.71
C TYR A 222 18.25 37.53 26.11
N LEU A 223 18.02 37.63 24.79
CA LEU A 223 17.63 38.89 24.14
C LEU A 223 16.29 39.41 24.68
N LEU A 224 15.32 38.53 24.90
CA LEU A 224 14.03 38.84 25.53
C LEU A 224 14.22 39.38 26.94
N TRP A 225 15.12 38.80 27.72
CA TRP A 225 15.39 39.27 29.07
C TRP A 225 16.00 40.67 29.08
N LEU A 226 16.83 41.00 28.09
CA LEU A 226 17.41 42.34 27.95
C LEU A 226 16.37 43.41 27.58
N GLU A 227 15.44 43.08 26.68
CA GLU A 227 14.42 44.04 26.22
C GLU A 227 13.23 44.15 27.20
N VAL A 228 12.89 43.06 27.91
CA VAL A 228 11.58 42.89 28.59
C VAL A 228 11.66 42.40 30.03
N GLY A 229 12.85 42.04 30.51
CA GLY A 229 13.01 41.42 31.81
C GLY A 229 12.25 40.09 31.97
N TRP A 230 11.56 39.92 33.11
CA TRP A 230 10.94 38.63 33.48
C TRP A 230 9.71 38.25 32.64
N ALA A 231 9.02 39.22 32.02
CA ALA A 231 7.82 38.96 31.25
C ALA A 231 8.08 38.11 30.00
N GLY A 232 9.27 38.22 29.38
CA GLY A 232 9.70 37.38 28.26
C GLY A 232 9.82 35.89 28.61
N PHE A 233 10.17 35.57 29.86
CA PHE A 233 10.25 34.19 30.32
C PHE A 233 8.88 33.52 30.50
N VAL A 234 7.82 34.28 30.78
CA VAL A 234 6.45 33.74 30.91
C VAL A 234 5.95 33.23 29.56
N GLY A 235 6.18 33.97 28.47
CA GLY A 235 5.90 33.52 27.11
C GLY A 235 6.65 32.24 26.74
N ILE A 236 7.94 32.17 27.08
CA ILE A 236 8.77 30.96 26.94
C ILE A 236 8.22 29.81 27.80
N LEU A 237 7.76 30.07 29.02
CA LEU A 237 7.24 29.04 29.91
C LEU A 237 5.95 28.41 29.36
N VAL A 238 4.98 29.21 28.93
CA VAL A 238 3.75 28.76 28.23
C VAL A 238 4.11 27.91 27.03
N VAL A 239 5.20 28.29 26.38
CA VAL A 239 5.73 27.57 25.26
C VAL A 239 6.25 26.18 25.69
N PHE A 240 7.09 26.11 26.73
CA PHE A 240 7.61 24.86 27.25
C PHE A 240 6.51 23.95 27.83
N THR A 241 5.43 24.48 28.42
CA THR A 241 4.34 23.66 28.98
C THR A 241 3.57 22.87 27.92
N VAL A 242 3.41 23.42 26.72
CA VAL A 242 2.74 22.71 25.60
C VAL A 242 3.61 21.57 25.05
N VAL A 243 4.93 21.60 25.23
CA VAL A 243 5.86 20.61 24.65
C VAL A 243 5.66 19.20 25.22
N PRO A 244 5.61 18.97 26.55
CA PRO A 244 5.29 17.66 27.13
C PRO A 244 3.94 17.12 26.64
N LEU A 245 2.94 17.98 26.51
CA LEU A 245 1.61 17.60 26.01
C LEU A 245 1.67 17.12 24.55
N GLN A 246 2.42 17.83 23.69
CA GLN A 246 2.67 17.41 22.32
C GLN A 246 3.47 16.09 22.24
N SER A 247 4.45 15.90 23.12
CA SER A 247 5.23 14.65 23.19
C SER A 247 4.35 13.47 23.63
N TYR A 248 3.49 13.66 24.62
CA TYR A 248 2.54 12.65 25.08
C TYR A 248 1.53 12.27 24.00
N THR A 249 0.95 13.26 23.30
CA THR A 249 0.03 13.00 22.17
C THR A 249 0.72 12.27 21.03
N GLY A 250 2.00 12.55 20.75
CA GLY A 250 2.81 11.78 19.79
C GLY A 250 2.97 10.30 20.18
N LYS A 251 3.28 10.01 21.46
CA LYS A 251 3.35 8.62 21.98
C LYS A 251 2.00 7.91 21.87
N LEU A 252 0.91 8.61 22.18
CA LEU A 252 -0.44 8.07 22.09
C LEU A 252 -0.85 7.75 20.64
N SER A 253 -0.52 8.65 19.72
CA SER A 253 -0.72 8.46 18.27
C SER A 253 0.00 7.21 17.76
N SER A 254 1.26 6.99 18.18
CA SER A 254 2.03 5.79 17.83
C SER A 254 1.37 4.49 18.33
N ARG A 255 0.86 4.48 19.57
CA ARG A 255 0.11 3.33 20.12
C ARG A 255 -1.15 3.02 19.31
N PHE A 256 -1.95 4.04 18.97
CA PHE A 256 -3.14 3.83 18.17
C PHE A 256 -2.82 3.39 16.74
N ARG A 257 -1.73 3.86 16.15
CA ARG A 257 -1.27 3.42 14.82
C ARG A 257 -0.93 1.94 14.81
N LEU A 258 -0.25 1.42 15.84
CA LEU A 258 0.04 -0.01 15.96
C LEU A 258 -1.26 -0.83 16.06
N GLN A 259 -2.19 -0.39 16.90
CA GLN A 259 -3.49 -1.07 17.06
C GLN A 259 -4.33 -1.03 15.77
N ALA A 260 -4.27 0.07 15.01
CA ALA A 260 -4.93 0.19 13.72
C ALA A 260 -4.33 -0.81 12.72
N ALA A 261 -3.00 -0.89 12.62
CA ALA A 261 -2.31 -1.84 11.74
C ALA A 261 -2.72 -3.29 12.01
N LEU A 262 -2.81 -3.72 13.29
CA LEU A 262 -3.27 -5.07 13.64
C LEU A 262 -4.69 -5.37 13.17
N ARG A 263 -5.60 -4.39 13.22
CA ARG A 263 -6.97 -4.53 12.71
C ARG A 263 -7.05 -4.48 11.18
N THR A 264 -6.20 -3.68 10.55
CA THR A 264 -6.07 -3.65 9.09
C THR A 264 -5.58 -5.00 8.58
N ASP A 265 -4.58 -5.61 9.22
CA ASP A 265 -4.06 -6.93 8.85
C ASP A 265 -5.15 -8.01 8.94
N GLU A 266 -5.95 -8.00 10.02
CA GLU A 266 -7.11 -8.88 10.19
C GLU A 266 -8.13 -8.73 9.06
N ARG A 267 -8.49 -7.49 8.69
CA ARG A 267 -9.41 -7.21 7.57
C ARG A 267 -8.83 -7.63 6.23
N VAL A 268 -7.57 -7.33 5.96
CA VAL A 268 -6.89 -7.68 4.70
C VAL A 268 -6.78 -9.19 4.54
N ARG A 269 -6.53 -9.93 5.63
CA ARG A 269 -6.59 -11.40 5.62
C ARG A 269 -7.98 -11.91 5.23
N PHE A 270 -9.04 -11.39 5.85
CA PHE A 270 -10.41 -11.78 5.45
C PHE A 270 -10.71 -11.45 3.98
N MET A 271 -10.20 -10.32 3.47
CA MET A 271 -10.31 -9.98 2.05
C MET A 271 -9.58 -10.97 1.14
N ASP A 272 -8.39 -11.45 1.54
CA ASP A 272 -7.62 -12.43 0.77
C ASP A 272 -8.35 -13.78 0.67
N GLU A 273 -8.92 -14.24 1.79
CA GLU A 273 -9.75 -15.44 1.82
C GLU A 273 -11.00 -15.30 0.94
N ILE A 274 -11.66 -14.13 0.95
CA ILE A 274 -12.83 -13.86 0.09
C ILE A 274 -12.44 -13.85 -1.38
N ILE A 275 -11.33 -13.20 -1.75
CA ILE A 275 -10.90 -13.10 -3.15
C ILE A 275 -10.46 -14.48 -3.67
N SER A 276 -9.70 -15.22 -2.87
CA SER A 276 -9.24 -16.57 -3.22
C SER A 276 -10.41 -17.57 -3.32
N GLY A 277 -11.45 -17.39 -2.50
CA GLY A 277 -12.66 -18.21 -2.49
C GLY A 277 -13.84 -17.64 -3.30
N VAL A 278 -13.65 -16.61 -4.13
CA VAL A 278 -14.78 -15.82 -4.69
C VAL A 278 -15.72 -16.64 -5.55
N GLN A 279 -15.21 -17.61 -6.31
CA GLN A 279 -16.01 -18.50 -7.14
C GLN A 279 -16.98 -19.33 -6.29
N VAL A 280 -16.47 -19.90 -5.20
CA VAL A 280 -17.25 -20.70 -4.25
C VAL A 280 -18.27 -19.82 -3.52
N ILE A 281 -17.88 -18.60 -3.11
CA ILE A 281 -18.79 -17.63 -2.49
C ILE A 281 -19.96 -17.32 -3.41
N LYS A 282 -19.71 -17.05 -4.70
CA LYS A 282 -20.75 -16.78 -5.69
C LYS A 282 -21.66 -17.98 -5.90
N MET A 283 -21.10 -19.18 -6.10
CA MET A 283 -21.88 -20.41 -6.29
C MET A 283 -22.80 -20.70 -5.10
N TYR A 284 -22.34 -20.43 -3.88
CA TYR A 284 -23.14 -20.61 -2.66
C TYR A 284 -24.08 -19.44 -2.32
N ALA A 285 -24.04 -18.35 -3.09
CA ALA A 285 -24.75 -17.10 -2.81
C ALA A 285 -24.39 -16.46 -1.44
N TRP A 286 -23.12 -16.56 -1.03
CA TRP A 286 -22.60 -16.11 0.28
C TRP A 286 -22.15 -14.65 0.33
N GLU A 287 -22.41 -13.85 -0.70
CA GLU A 287 -21.92 -12.48 -0.81
C GLU A 287 -22.35 -11.59 0.39
N ALA A 288 -23.60 -11.70 0.84
CA ALA A 288 -24.16 -10.84 1.89
C ALA A 288 -23.57 -11.09 3.30
N PRO A 289 -23.42 -12.34 3.80
CA PRO A 289 -22.73 -12.62 5.06
C PRO A 289 -21.28 -12.12 5.10
N PHE A 290 -20.53 -12.31 4.01
CA PHE A 290 -19.16 -11.82 3.90
C PHE A 290 -19.10 -10.28 3.82
N ALA A 291 -20.06 -9.63 3.16
CA ALA A 291 -20.19 -8.18 3.18
C ALA A 291 -20.40 -7.64 4.61
N LYS A 292 -21.27 -8.30 5.39
CA LYS A 292 -21.50 -7.95 6.80
C LYS A 292 -20.23 -8.13 7.64
N LEU A 293 -19.50 -9.24 7.45
CA LEU A 293 -18.23 -9.50 8.13
C LEU A 293 -17.21 -8.37 7.90
N ILE A 294 -16.98 -8.04 6.64
CA ILE A 294 -15.98 -7.04 6.25
C ILE A 294 -16.40 -5.64 6.72
N THR A 295 -17.70 -5.32 6.69
CA THR A 295 -18.23 -4.06 7.24
C THR A 295 -17.98 -3.96 8.75
N VAL A 296 -18.15 -5.05 9.50
CA VAL A 296 -17.87 -5.07 10.95
C VAL A 296 -16.38 -4.92 11.22
N ALA A 297 -15.53 -5.66 10.52
CA ALA A 297 -14.07 -5.54 10.63
C ALA A 297 -13.62 -4.09 10.34
N ARG A 298 -14.15 -3.48 9.28
CA ARG A 298 -13.89 -2.09 8.92
C ARG A 298 -14.34 -1.09 9.99
N LYS A 299 -15.51 -1.28 10.61
CA LYS A 299 -15.98 -0.41 11.70
C LYS A 299 -15.05 -0.46 12.93
N LEU A 300 -14.53 -1.64 13.27
CA LEU A 300 -13.57 -1.81 14.36
C LEU A 300 -12.22 -1.14 14.04
N GLU A 301 -11.73 -1.30 12.82
CA GLU A 301 -10.53 -0.62 12.31
C GLU A 301 -10.68 0.91 12.37
N LEU A 302 -11.75 1.45 11.79
CA LEU A 302 -12.03 2.89 11.76
C LEU A 302 -12.24 3.50 13.15
N LYS A 303 -12.69 2.73 14.13
CA LYS A 303 -12.80 3.19 15.54
C LYS A 303 -11.44 3.57 16.11
N ILE A 304 -10.39 2.82 15.76
CA ILE A 304 -9.02 3.07 16.22
C ILE A 304 -8.40 4.21 15.41
N ILE A 305 -8.57 4.19 14.08
CA ILE A 305 -8.11 5.28 13.19
C ILE A 305 -8.73 6.62 13.61
N ARG A 306 -10.01 6.65 14.02
CA ARG A 306 -10.67 7.85 14.56
C ARG A 306 -9.98 8.40 15.79
N ARG A 307 -9.61 7.55 16.74
CA ARG A 307 -8.88 7.98 17.95
C ARG A 307 -7.52 8.59 17.58
N SER A 308 -6.78 7.95 16.69
CA SER A 308 -5.51 8.47 16.16
C SER A 308 -5.69 9.83 15.48
N ALA A 309 -6.71 9.96 14.63
CA ALA A 309 -7.04 11.20 13.93
C ALA A 309 -7.41 12.35 14.90
N PHE A 310 -8.16 12.06 15.96
CA PHE A 310 -8.51 13.07 16.97
C PHE A 310 -7.31 13.55 17.79
N VAL A 311 -6.38 12.65 18.14
CA VAL A 311 -5.11 13.04 18.76
C VAL A 311 -4.34 14.00 17.85
N ARG A 312 -4.33 13.74 16.54
CA ARG A 312 -3.71 14.64 15.56
C ARG A 312 -4.45 15.97 15.41
N ALA A 313 -5.78 15.97 15.45
CA ALA A 313 -6.59 17.19 15.44
C ALA A 313 -6.23 18.12 16.61
N ILE A 314 -6.08 17.55 17.81
CA ILE A 314 -5.63 18.25 18.99
C ILE A 314 -4.21 18.81 18.78
N TYR A 315 -3.27 17.98 18.32
CA TYR A 315 -1.91 18.40 18.02
C TYR A 315 -1.84 19.61 17.07
N MET A 316 -2.60 19.57 15.97
CA MET A 316 -2.64 20.67 14.99
C MET A 316 -3.28 21.94 15.57
N THR A 317 -4.29 21.80 16.43
CA THR A 317 -4.92 22.93 17.11
C THR A 317 -3.93 23.62 18.05
N PHE A 318 -3.16 22.85 18.83
CA PHE A 318 -2.10 23.40 19.66
C PHE A 318 -1.04 24.11 18.82
N LEU A 319 -0.66 23.58 17.65
CA LEU A 319 0.33 24.23 16.78
C LEU A 319 -0.11 25.63 16.33
N LEU A 320 -1.39 25.83 16.02
CA LEU A 320 -1.95 27.12 15.62
C LEU A 320 -2.13 28.11 16.79
N PHE A 321 -2.44 27.58 17.97
CA PHE A 321 -2.73 28.35 19.18
C PHE A 321 -1.49 28.81 19.95
N THR A 322 -0.45 27.98 20.00
CA THR A 322 0.62 28.14 21.00
C THR A 322 1.44 29.42 20.85
N THR A 323 1.69 29.88 19.62
CA THR A 323 2.46 31.12 19.39
C THR A 323 1.67 32.36 19.80
N ARG A 324 0.37 32.40 19.55
CA ARG A 324 -0.53 33.51 19.89
C ARG A 324 -0.84 33.56 21.39
N MET A 325 -1.01 32.40 22.01
CA MET A 325 -1.13 32.31 23.47
C MET A 325 0.17 32.75 24.16
N ALA A 326 1.33 32.38 23.64
CA ALA A 326 2.60 32.86 24.16
C ALA A 326 2.70 34.39 24.07
N LEU A 327 2.38 34.97 22.90
CA LEU A 327 2.37 36.43 22.71
C LEU A 327 1.41 37.12 23.68
N PHE A 328 0.17 36.64 23.79
CA PHE A 328 -0.82 37.16 24.73
C PHE A 328 -0.37 37.10 26.19
N CYS A 329 0.13 35.95 26.67
CA CYS A 329 0.64 35.84 28.04
C CYS A 329 1.84 36.76 28.30
N THR A 330 2.66 36.99 27.28
CA THR A 330 3.82 37.90 27.38
C THR A 330 3.31 39.33 27.54
N MET A 331 2.38 39.79 26.70
CA MET A 331 1.76 41.12 26.80
C MET A 331 0.95 41.33 28.10
N LEU A 332 0.18 40.32 28.54
CA LEU A 332 -0.54 40.35 29.82
C LEU A 332 0.41 40.58 31.00
N THR A 333 1.53 39.87 31.01
CA THR A 333 2.53 40.01 32.09
C THR A 333 3.14 41.41 32.10
N MET A 334 3.26 42.03 30.94
CA MET A 334 3.84 43.37 30.78
C MET A 334 2.93 44.47 31.25
N VAL A 335 1.64 44.38 30.91
CA VAL A 335 0.62 45.27 31.46
C VAL A 335 0.53 45.15 32.99
N LEU A 336 0.76 43.95 33.54
CA LEU A 336 0.77 43.72 34.98
C LEU A 336 2.07 44.14 35.69
N MET A 337 3.15 44.42 34.95
CA MET A 337 4.49 44.69 35.51
C MET A 337 5.16 45.98 34.98
N ASP A 338 4.46 46.79 34.18
CA ASP A 338 4.90 48.12 33.70
C ASP A 338 6.18 48.13 32.81
N HIS A 339 6.40 47.11 31.97
CA HIS A 339 7.58 47.03 31.05
C HIS A 339 7.30 46.26 29.73
N GLU A 340 7.95 46.62 28.60
CA GLU A 340 7.67 46.26 27.17
C GLU A 340 8.36 45.00 26.55
N ILE A 341 7.92 44.51 25.35
CA ILE A 341 7.74 43.10 24.83
C ILE A 341 8.83 42.45 23.91
N THR A 342 9.15 41.13 23.95
CA THR A 342 8.71 39.96 23.09
C THR A 342 9.40 38.62 23.49
N ALA A 343 9.35 37.50 22.70
CA ALA A 343 9.48 36.02 22.98
C ALA A 343 10.16 35.11 21.86
N ALA A 344 10.40 33.78 22.08
CA ALA A 344 10.85 32.76 21.07
C ALA A 344 10.64 31.24 21.36
N LYS A 345 10.58 30.38 20.29
CA LYS A 345 10.41 28.90 20.34
C LYS A 345 10.64 28.11 19.02
N MET A 346 11.26 26.89 19.03
CA MET A 346 11.24 25.90 17.90
C MET A 346 11.49 24.36 18.17
N PHE A 347 11.47 23.81 19.39
CA PHE A 347 12.14 22.52 19.71
C PHE A 347 11.49 21.14 19.35
N VAL A 348 10.16 20.99 19.16
CA VAL A 348 9.49 19.67 19.36
C VAL A 348 9.58 18.67 18.18
N ARG A 349 9.67 19.15 16.94
CA ARG A 349 9.48 18.29 15.75
C ARG A 349 10.63 17.31 15.48
N GLY A 350 11.86 17.67 15.84
CA GLY A 350 13.05 16.84 15.60
C GLY A 350 13.14 15.57 16.47
N VAL A 351 12.54 15.58 17.66
CA VAL A 351 12.65 14.46 18.62
C VAL A 351 11.88 13.21 18.15
N ALA A 352 10.73 13.38 17.49
CA ALA A 352 9.90 12.26 17.03
C ALA A 352 10.56 11.47 15.90
N GLU A 353 11.15 12.16 14.91
CA GLU A 353 11.80 11.53 13.76
C GLU A 353 13.06 10.75 14.16
N ILE A 354 13.77 11.21 15.19
CA ILE A 354 14.99 10.56 15.66
C ILE A 354 14.69 9.36 16.54
N ALA A 355 13.61 9.38 17.32
CA ALA A 355 13.13 8.17 17.99
C ALA A 355 12.83 7.05 16.98
N GLU A 356 12.23 7.40 15.84
CA GLU A 356 11.94 6.45 14.77
C GLU A 356 13.20 5.90 14.07
N VAL A 357 14.22 6.74 13.85
CA VAL A 357 15.51 6.28 13.31
C VAL A 357 16.32 5.48 14.31
N LEU A 358 16.25 5.77 15.61
CA LEU A 358 16.89 4.93 16.64
C LEU A 358 16.31 3.51 16.65
N VAL A 359 14.99 3.36 16.44
CA VAL A 359 14.35 2.05 16.28
C VAL A 359 14.83 1.36 15.00
N ALA A 360 14.89 2.08 13.87
CA ALA A 360 15.44 1.55 12.61
C ALA A 360 16.90 1.10 12.77
N LEU A 361 17.75 1.92 13.39
CA LEU A 361 19.16 1.61 13.67
C LEU A 361 19.31 0.40 14.58
N LYS A 362 18.43 0.22 15.57
CA LYS A 362 18.45 -0.96 16.45
C LYS A 362 18.08 -2.23 15.68
N ARG A 363 17.10 -2.15 14.75
CA ARG A 363 16.72 -3.25 13.85
C ARG A 363 17.84 -3.58 12.85
N LEU A 364 18.44 -2.56 12.24
CA LEU A 364 19.56 -2.69 11.31
C LEU A 364 20.79 -3.30 11.99
N ARG A 365 21.16 -2.81 13.18
CA ARG A 365 22.21 -3.41 14.00
C ARG A 365 21.94 -4.88 14.28
N LYS A 366 20.73 -5.22 14.75
CA LYS A 366 20.33 -6.61 15.01
C LYS A 366 20.47 -7.48 13.76
N PHE A 367 20.08 -6.97 12.60
CA PHE A 367 20.22 -7.67 11.33
C PHE A 367 21.70 -7.89 10.93
N LEU A 368 22.54 -6.86 11.07
CA LEU A 368 23.97 -6.95 10.77
C LEU A 368 24.72 -7.90 11.72
N MET A 369 24.20 -8.12 12.92
CA MET A 369 24.76 -9.03 13.93
C MET A 369 24.24 -10.46 13.81
N TYR A 370 23.35 -10.78 12.86
CA TYR A 370 22.94 -12.16 12.66
C TYR A 370 24.13 -13.04 12.29
N GLU A 371 24.07 -14.28 12.77
CA GLU A 371 25.10 -15.29 12.59
C GLU A 371 25.38 -15.48 11.09
N GLU A 372 26.63 -15.24 10.71
CA GLU A 372 27.11 -15.58 9.39
C GLU A 372 27.38 -17.07 9.35
N ARG A 373 27.27 -17.67 8.17
CA ARG A 373 27.76 -19.03 8.02
C ARG A 373 29.28 -19.02 8.12
N ASP A 374 29.80 -19.57 9.21
CA ASP A 374 31.21 -19.89 9.34
C ASP A 374 31.66 -20.76 8.16
N GLU A 375 32.72 -20.33 7.48
CA GLU A 375 33.32 -21.04 6.34
C GLU A 375 34.56 -21.89 6.70
N PRO A 376 34.70 -22.58 7.86
CA PRO A 376 35.82 -23.50 8.01
C PRO A 376 35.52 -24.81 7.26
N ASN A 377 36.32 -25.06 6.23
CA ASN A 377 36.72 -26.38 5.70
C ASN A 377 35.63 -27.47 5.60
N ARG A 378 34.49 -27.17 4.98
CA ARG A 378 33.52 -28.21 4.54
C ARG A 378 34.17 -29.25 3.60
N LYS A 379 35.20 -28.85 2.84
CA LYS A 379 36.01 -29.78 2.03
C LYS A 379 36.74 -30.83 2.88
N GLN A 380 37.22 -30.49 4.09
CA GLN A 380 37.85 -31.46 4.99
C GLN A 380 36.81 -32.34 5.69
N ARG A 381 35.68 -31.78 6.16
CA ARG A 381 34.64 -32.57 6.85
C ARG A 381 33.91 -33.56 5.94
N ILE A 382 33.59 -33.18 4.69
CA ILE A 382 33.01 -34.10 3.71
C ILE A 382 34.05 -35.09 3.22
N ALA A 383 35.31 -34.69 3.02
CA ALA A 383 36.37 -35.65 2.71
C ALA A 383 36.53 -36.68 3.84
N GLN A 384 36.41 -36.28 5.11
CA GLN A 384 36.49 -37.18 6.26
C GLN A 384 35.29 -38.15 6.34
N LEU A 385 34.06 -37.67 6.15
CA LEU A 385 32.85 -38.50 6.14
C LEU A 385 32.75 -39.44 4.91
N VAL A 386 33.28 -39.01 3.76
CA VAL A 386 33.36 -39.83 2.54
C VAL A 386 34.53 -40.82 2.60
N LEU A 387 35.62 -40.49 3.31
CA LEU A 387 36.73 -41.43 3.55
C LEU A 387 36.37 -42.54 4.55
N GLU A 388 35.45 -42.29 5.48
CA GLU A 388 34.95 -43.29 6.45
C GLU A 388 33.91 -44.27 5.86
N SER A 389 33.36 -44.00 4.67
CA SER A 389 32.31 -44.82 4.03
C SER A 389 32.73 -45.34 2.64
N HIS A 390 33.75 -46.21 2.61
CA HIS A 390 34.26 -46.98 1.46
C HIS A 390 34.74 -46.22 0.20
N PRO A 391 35.80 -46.71 -0.51
CA PRO A 391 36.52 -45.90 -1.48
C PRO A 391 36.21 -46.34 -2.91
N PHE A 392 35.16 -45.84 -3.56
CA PHE A 392 35.12 -45.75 -5.03
C PHE A 392 33.92 -44.89 -5.45
N TYR A 393 34.17 -43.62 -5.79
CA TYR A 393 33.67 -42.98 -7.01
C TYR A 393 34.28 -41.58 -7.11
N LYS A 394 35.30 -41.48 -7.96
CA LYS A 394 35.88 -40.21 -8.40
C LYS A 394 34.88 -39.58 -9.37
N LEU A 395 34.11 -38.59 -8.93
CA LEU A 395 33.24 -37.78 -9.80
C LEU A 395 34.12 -36.92 -10.73
N SER A 396 34.59 -37.54 -11.80
CA SER A 396 35.21 -36.91 -12.96
C SER A 396 34.26 -37.03 -14.14
N SER A 397 33.41 -36.03 -14.33
CA SER A 397 33.31 -35.33 -15.61
C SER A 397 32.30 -34.19 -15.49
N LYS A 398 32.72 -33.03 -16.01
CA LYS A 398 31.82 -31.95 -16.40
C LYS A 398 30.88 -32.51 -17.47
N ASN A 399 29.59 -32.20 -17.35
CA ASN A 399 28.50 -32.57 -18.27
C ASN A 399 27.89 -33.95 -18.04
N SER A 400 26.94 -34.05 -17.09
CA SER A 400 25.64 -34.72 -17.26
C SER A 400 24.90 -34.82 -15.93
N VAL A 401 24.24 -33.75 -15.50
CA VAL A 401 23.16 -33.85 -14.50
C VAL A 401 22.05 -32.90 -14.93
N ARG A 402 21.07 -33.43 -15.66
CA ARG A 402 19.78 -32.78 -15.91
C ARG A 402 18.67 -33.81 -15.71
N LYS A 403 18.07 -33.78 -14.51
CA LYS A 403 16.62 -33.91 -14.24
C LYS A 403 16.43 -34.22 -12.76
N TRP A 404 16.05 -33.20 -11.99
CA TRP A 404 15.29 -33.36 -10.76
C TRP A 404 14.03 -32.50 -10.97
N ILE A 405 12.86 -33.14 -11.01
CA ILE A 405 11.56 -32.45 -11.10
C ILE A 405 10.77 -32.87 -9.87
N HIS A 406 10.45 -31.89 -9.03
CA HIS A 406 9.43 -31.98 -7.99
C HIS A 406 8.05 -31.67 -8.59
N ALA A 407 7.19 -32.67 -8.70
CA ALA A 407 5.72 -32.56 -8.75
C ALA A 407 5.11 -33.97 -8.56
N ASP A 408 4.27 -34.13 -7.53
CA ASP A 408 3.43 -35.28 -7.13
C ASP A 408 3.99 -36.72 -7.26
N PRO A 409 4.28 -37.44 -6.13
CA PRO A 409 5.05 -38.69 -6.24
C PRO A 409 4.24 -40.00 -6.41
N TRP A 410 2.94 -40.09 -6.15
CA TRP A 410 2.37 -41.43 -5.90
C TRP A 410 2.12 -42.30 -7.15
N LYS A 411 1.65 -41.73 -8.27
CA LYS A 411 1.39 -42.52 -9.50
C LYS A 411 2.62 -42.77 -10.37
N SER A 412 3.68 -41.99 -10.19
CA SER A 412 4.93 -42.11 -10.93
C SER A 412 5.92 -43.08 -10.28
N ILE A 413 5.86 -43.29 -8.96
CA ILE A 413 6.78 -44.20 -8.24
C ILE A 413 6.55 -45.67 -8.59
N VAL A 414 5.30 -46.14 -8.69
CA VAL A 414 5.00 -47.56 -9.03
C VAL A 414 5.52 -47.94 -10.43
N ARG A 415 5.66 -46.97 -11.33
CA ARG A 415 6.15 -47.18 -12.71
C ARG A 415 7.69 -47.18 -12.85
N TRP A 416 8.42 -46.64 -11.87
CA TRP A 416 9.87 -46.38 -11.97
C TRP A 416 10.74 -47.25 -11.05
N THR A 417 10.14 -48.08 -10.20
CA THR A 417 10.86 -48.99 -9.29
C THR A 417 11.83 -49.94 -10.02
N GLY A 418 11.58 -50.24 -11.29
CA GLY A 418 12.50 -51.02 -12.14
C GLY A 418 13.68 -50.25 -12.79
N ALA A 419 13.79 -48.93 -12.60
CA ALA A 419 14.77 -48.06 -13.29
C ALA A 419 15.68 -47.24 -12.35
N LEU A 420 15.62 -47.49 -11.04
CA LEU A 420 16.41 -46.78 -10.03
C LEU A 420 17.64 -47.60 -9.65
N ASP A 421 18.83 -46.98 -9.65
CA ASP A 421 20.08 -47.66 -9.26
C ASP A 421 20.19 -47.84 -7.73
N TRP A 422 19.58 -46.92 -6.97
CA TRP A 422 19.62 -46.90 -5.51
C TRP A 422 18.38 -46.20 -4.95
N LEU A 423 17.74 -46.82 -3.96
CA LEU A 423 16.54 -46.35 -3.28
C LEU A 423 16.89 -46.06 -1.81
N VAL A 424 16.40 -44.94 -1.29
CA VAL A 424 16.53 -44.56 0.13
C VAL A 424 15.12 -44.30 0.65
N VAL A 425 14.69 -45.06 1.66
CA VAL A 425 13.40 -44.90 2.33
C VAL A 425 13.63 -44.13 3.64
N LEU A 426 12.90 -43.04 3.79
CA LEU A 426 12.92 -42.19 4.97
C LEU A 426 11.59 -42.35 5.73
N LYS A 427 11.64 -42.72 7.01
CA LYS A 427 10.49 -42.72 7.91
C LYS A 427 10.84 -41.90 9.14
N ASP A 428 9.96 -40.97 9.50
CA ASP A 428 10.15 -40.03 10.61
C ASP A 428 11.50 -39.26 10.58
N GLY A 429 12.00 -38.97 9.36
CA GLY A 429 13.24 -38.23 9.16
C GLY A 429 14.54 -39.02 9.35
N GLN A 430 14.46 -40.34 9.55
CA GLN A 430 15.60 -41.25 9.59
C GLN A 430 15.63 -42.15 8.36
N ILE A 431 16.82 -42.58 7.94
CA ILE A 431 16.97 -43.59 6.87
C ILE A 431 16.56 -44.93 7.47
N GLU A 432 15.39 -45.42 7.07
CA GLU A 432 14.86 -46.72 7.52
C GLU A 432 15.53 -47.86 6.74
N ILE A 433 15.73 -47.66 5.44
CA ILE A 433 16.50 -48.58 4.59
C ILE A 433 17.06 -47.84 3.37
N GLN A 434 18.23 -48.27 2.90
CA GLN A 434 18.80 -47.82 1.63
C GLN A 434 19.47 -48.97 0.90
N GLY A 435 19.29 -49.05 -0.41
CA GLY A 435 19.84 -50.12 -1.24
C GLY A 435 19.28 -50.12 -2.66
N PRO A 436 19.71 -51.05 -3.53
CA PRO A 436 19.07 -51.29 -4.82
C PRO A 436 17.58 -51.63 -4.61
N PRO A 437 16.67 -51.25 -5.53
CA PRO A 437 15.22 -51.41 -5.33
C PRO A 437 14.80 -52.84 -4.98
N LEU A 438 15.39 -53.86 -5.60
CA LEU A 438 15.12 -55.28 -5.32
C LEU A 438 15.35 -55.65 -3.85
N ASP A 439 16.44 -55.16 -3.25
CA ASP A 439 16.79 -55.49 -1.87
C ASP A 439 15.84 -54.81 -0.88
N VAL A 440 15.35 -53.62 -1.23
CA VAL A 440 14.34 -52.88 -0.44
C VAL A 440 12.97 -53.54 -0.53
N PHE A 441 12.62 -54.18 -1.66
CA PHE A 441 11.39 -54.98 -1.77
C PHE A 441 11.45 -56.26 -0.93
N HIS A 442 12.62 -56.88 -0.82
CA HIS A 442 12.80 -58.11 -0.05
C HIS A 442 12.91 -57.90 1.47
N SER A 443 13.04 -56.66 1.95
CA SER A 443 13.24 -56.37 3.37
C SER A 443 11.97 -56.47 4.24
N GLY A 444 10.81 -56.82 3.65
CA GLY A 444 9.59 -57.17 4.41
C GLY A 444 8.96 -56.03 5.22
N ILE A 445 9.36 -54.77 4.96
CA ILE A 445 8.74 -53.59 5.55
C ILE A 445 7.37 -53.39 4.87
N ASP A 446 6.39 -52.87 5.64
CA ASP A 446 4.93 -52.73 5.44
C ASP A 446 4.46 -52.00 4.14
N PHE A 447 5.30 -51.95 3.11
CA PHE A 447 5.02 -51.44 1.77
C PHE A 447 4.19 -52.44 0.93
N ALA A 448 4.33 -53.74 1.19
CA ALA A 448 3.67 -54.80 0.43
C ALA A 448 2.15 -54.89 0.71
N LYS A 449 1.69 -54.59 1.93
CA LYS A 449 0.24 -54.57 2.26
C LYS A 449 -0.53 -53.42 1.61
N LEU A 450 0.15 -52.31 1.32
CA LEU A 450 -0.41 -51.16 0.60
C LEU A 450 -0.54 -51.39 -0.91
N LEU A 451 0.19 -52.36 -1.45
CA LEU A 451 0.14 -52.77 -2.86
C LEU A 451 -0.71 -54.04 -3.07
N ASN A 452 -0.78 -54.93 -2.08
CA ASN A 452 -1.44 -56.24 -2.19
C ASN A 452 -2.85 -56.28 -1.58
N ALA A 453 -3.48 -55.13 -1.29
CA ALA A 453 -4.87 -55.10 -0.81
C ALA A 453 -5.92 -55.40 -1.90
N ASP A 454 -5.49 -55.62 -3.15
CA ASP A 454 -6.37 -55.90 -4.29
C ASP A 454 -6.17 -57.31 -4.91
N ASP A 455 -5.33 -58.18 -4.33
CA ASP A 455 -4.86 -59.42 -4.99
C ASP A 455 -5.13 -60.72 -4.19
N ASP A 456 -6.21 -60.78 -3.43
CA ASP A 456 -6.74 -62.07 -2.93
C ASP A 456 -7.90 -62.52 -3.82
N ASP A 457 -7.56 -63.08 -5.00
CA ASP A 457 -8.30 -64.17 -5.70
C ASP A 457 -7.76 -64.37 -7.14
N ALA A 458 -6.75 -65.25 -7.33
CA ALA A 458 -6.62 -66.19 -8.47
C ALA A 458 -5.23 -66.86 -8.54
N GLU A 459 -5.22 -68.20 -8.61
CA GLU A 459 -4.06 -69.06 -8.81
C GLU A 459 -3.52 -69.10 -10.27
N ASP A 460 -2.21 -69.35 -10.35
CA ASP A 460 -1.41 -70.04 -11.39
C ASP A 460 -1.48 -69.65 -12.89
N GLY A 461 -0.30 -69.32 -13.45
CA GLY A 461 -0.09 -69.35 -14.90
C GLY A 461 1.16 -68.63 -15.40
N LYS A 462 2.12 -69.39 -15.94
CA LYS A 462 3.44 -68.96 -16.43
C LYS A 462 3.42 -67.99 -17.63
N SER A 463 4.47 -67.16 -17.62
CA SER A 463 5.04 -66.27 -18.65
C SER A 463 4.78 -66.55 -20.14
N GLU A 464 4.50 -65.48 -20.89
CA GLU A 464 5.15 -65.19 -22.18
C GLU A 464 5.10 -63.68 -22.54
N LYS A 465 6.21 -63.17 -23.11
CA LYS A 465 6.42 -61.76 -23.49
C LYS A 465 5.78 -61.45 -24.85
N PRO A 466 5.26 -60.21 -25.07
CA PRO A 466 5.37 -59.58 -26.37
C PRO A 466 6.23 -58.32 -26.32
N LYS A 467 7.24 -58.30 -27.19
CA LYS A 467 7.96 -57.11 -27.65
C LYS A 467 7.01 -56.26 -28.49
N PHE A 468 6.83 -54.97 -28.18
CA PHE A 468 6.50 -53.98 -29.21
C PHE A 468 7.09 -52.59 -28.96
N ARG A 469 8.05 -52.25 -29.83
CA ARG A 469 8.23 -51.02 -30.61
C ARG A 469 7.73 -49.69 -30.01
N ARG A 470 8.71 -48.90 -29.57
CA ARG A 470 8.63 -47.50 -29.17
C ARG A 470 8.11 -46.64 -30.34
N GLN A 471 6.87 -46.15 -30.27
CA GLN A 471 6.46 -44.94 -30.98
C GLN A 471 6.62 -43.77 -30.00
N GLN A 472 7.40 -42.78 -30.43
CA GLN A 472 7.61 -41.53 -29.71
C GLN A 472 6.34 -40.69 -29.81
N SER A 473 5.70 -40.45 -28.66
CA SER A 473 4.75 -39.36 -28.48
C SER A 473 5.21 -38.52 -27.29
N THR A 474 5.82 -37.38 -27.62
CA THR A 474 6.17 -36.29 -26.73
C THR A 474 4.90 -35.61 -26.24
N SER A 475 4.54 -35.78 -24.97
CA SER A 475 3.59 -34.90 -24.28
C SER A 475 4.34 -34.01 -23.29
N SER A 476 4.54 -32.76 -23.71
CA SER A 476 5.07 -31.68 -22.88
C SER A 476 3.96 -31.12 -21.98
N SER A 477 4.03 -31.37 -20.69
CA SER A 477 3.28 -30.62 -19.68
C SER A 477 3.96 -29.27 -19.46
N ARG A 478 3.25 -28.23 -19.88
CA ARG A 478 3.66 -26.82 -19.88
C ARG A 478 3.42 -26.25 -18.47
N SER A 479 4.44 -26.18 -17.65
CA SER A 479 4.44 -25.35 -16.44
C SER A 479 4.60 -23.89 -16.86
N GLN A 480 3.53 -23.09 -16.72
CA GLN A 480 3.62 -21.64 -16.85
C GLN A 480 4.13 -21.05 -15.53
N SER A 481 5.44 -20.91 -15.43
CA SER A 481 6.05 -19.83 -14.65
C SER A 481 7.30 -19.29 -15.36
N SER A 482 7.23 -17.98 -15.63
CA SER A 482 8.33 -17.10 -16.04
C SER A 482 9.19 -17.54 -17.23
N ARG A 483 8.74 -17.20 -18.44
CA ARG A 483 9.63 -16.85 -19.57
C ARG A 483 8.91 -15.83 -20.44
N ASN A 484 9.38 -14.59 -20.39
CA ASN A 484 9.71 -13.77 -21.57
C ASN A 484 10.03 -12.34 -21.14
N SER A 485 11.33 -12.05 -21.10
CA SER A 485 11.88 -10.77 -21.52
C SER A 485 12.44 -10.96 -22.95
N LEU A 486 12.25 -9.91 -23.77
CA LEU A 486 12.90 -9.61 -25.06
C LEU A 486 12.43 -10.37 -26.31
N SER A 487 11.73 -9.64 -27.19
CA SER A 487 12.05 -9.57 -28.63
C SER A 487 11.43 -8.33 -29.28
N SER A 488 12.28 -7.59 -30.03
CA SER A 488 12.02 -6.59 -31.11
C SER A 488 11.22 -5.33 -30.73
N GLU A 489 11.77 -4.10 -30.72
CA GLU A 489 12.35 -3.30 -31.83
C GLU A 489 11.41 -3.16 -33.03
N ASP A 490 11.25 -1.92 -33.50
CA ASP A 490 10.22 -1.34 -34.40
C ASP A 490 8.95 -0.92 -33.62
N GLU A 491 8.61 0.37 -33.41
CA GLU A 491 8.51 1.48 -34.37
C GLU A 491 8.85 2.84 -33.72
N LEU A 492 9.67 3.65 -34.41
CA LEU A 492 9.60 5.10 -34.37
C LEU A 492 8.71 5.53 -35.55
N ASP A 493 7.60 6.22 -35.31
CA ASP A 493 7.33 7.50 -35.96
C ASP A 493 6.09 8.21 -35.40
N ASP A 494 6.24 9.53 -35.43
CA ASP A 494 5.41 10.69 -35.13
C ASP A 494 3.94 10.66 -34.64
N MET A 495 3.68 11.72 -33.86
CA MET A 495 2.41 12.26 -33.42
C MET A 495 1.41 12.46 -34.57
N ILE A 496 0.18 11.94 -34.42
CA ILE A 496 -1.16 12.53 -34.66
C ILE A 496 -2.21 11.39 -34.63
N ASP A 497 -3.39 11.65 -34.06
CA ASP A 497 -4.63 10.82 -34.01
C ASP A 497 -4.85 9.80 -32.86
N GLU A 498 -5.19 10.34 -31.69
CA GLU A 498 -5.48 9.64 -30.43
C GLU A 498 -6.88 8.97 -30.32
N LYS A 499 -7.44 8.39 -31.40
CA LYS A 499 -8.81 7.79 -31.33
C LYS A 499 -9.02 6.38 -31.87
N LYS A 500 -8.02 5.67 -32.39
CA LYS A 500 -8.23 4.32 -32.96
C LYS A 500 -7.43 3.15 -32.36
N GLU A 501 -6.53 3.37 -31.41
CA GLU A 501 -5.64 2.31 -30.88
C GLU A 501 -5.98 1.74 -29.50
N LYS A 502 -7.26 1.73 -29.10
CA LYS A 502 -7.64 1.09 -27.82
C LYS A 502 -7.90 -0.42 -27.89
N GLU A 503 -7.79 -1.06 -29.05
CA GLU A 503 -8.32 -2.43 -29.21
C GLU A 503 -7.29 -3.59 -29.23
N ASN A 504 -5.97 -3.37 -29.33
CA ASN A 504 -5.02 -4.50 -29.57
C ASN A 504 -3.76 -4.57 -28.66
N GLN A 505 -3.85 -4.23 -27.37
CA GLN A 505 -2.78 -4.56 -26.39
C GLN A 505 -3.21 -5.74 -25.47
N PRO A 506 -2.31 -6.70 -25.14
CA PRO A 506 -2.62 -7.75 -24.17
C PRO A 506 -2.91 -7.15 -22.78
N ALA A 507 -4.11 -7.45 -22.27
CA ALA A 507 -4.76 -6.80 -21.12
C ALA A 507 -3.98 -6.78 -19.78
N MET A 508 -2.85 -7.48 -19.63
CA MET A 508 -2.12 -7.59 -18.36
C MET A 508 -1.17 -6.42 -18.07
N VAL A 509 -0.66 -5.72 -19.09
CA VAL A 509 0.34 -4.64 -18.95
C VAL A 509 -0.27 -3.23 -19.03
N ALA A 510 -1.49 -3.09 -19.57
CA ALA A 510 -2.09 -1.79 -19.87
C ALA A 510 -2.65 -0.99 -18.66
N LEU A 511 -2.64 -1.54 -17.44
CA LEU A 511 -3.32 -0.94 -16.26
C LEU A 511 -2.39 -0.29 -15.22
N GLU A 512 -1.07 -0.30 -15.41
CA GLU A 512 -0.15 0.57 -14.64
C GLU A 512 0.15 1.91 -15.34
N GLY A 513 -0.24 2.05 -16.61
CA GLY A 513 -0.31 3.33 -17.31
C GLY A 513 -1.42 4.21 -16.74
N THR A 514 -1.21 5.53 -16.77
CA THR A 514 -2.11 6.52 -16.14
C THR A 514 -3.58 6.32 -16.50
N SER A 515 -4.42 6.07 -15.49
CA SER A 515 -5.89 5.93 -15.48
C SER A 515 -6.68 7.18 -15.89
N LYS A 516 -6.07 8.11 -16.65
CA LYS A 516 -6.73 9.36 -17.01
C LYS A 516 -8.02 9.08 -17.80
N GLY A 517 -9.17 9.29 -17.15
CA GLY A 517 -10.49 9.36 -17.81
C GLY A 517 -11.50 8.26 -17.44
N THR A 518 -11.20 7.35 -16.51
CA THR A 518 -12.16 6.30 -16.05
C THR A 518 -13.21 6.87 -15.09
N VAL A 519 -12.80 7.75 -14.17
CA VAL A 519 -13.68 8.36 -13.16
C VAL A 519 -14.26 9.69 -13.67
N LYS A 520 -15.60 9.84 -13.63
CA LYS A 520 -16.29 11.08 -14.06
C LYS A 520 -16.14 12.20 -13.01
N GLY A 521 -15.70 13.38 -13.48
CA GLY A 521 -15.64 14.63 -12.70
C GLY A 521 -14.39 14.79 -11.80
N PRO A 522 -14.26 15.91 -11.06
CA PRO A 522 -13.09 16.15 -10.21
C PRO A 522 -13.04 15.18 -9.02
N ILE A 523 -12.01 14.35 -8.97
CA ILE A 523 -11.81 13.29 -7.94
C ILE A 523 -11.90 13.85 -6.52
N PHE A 524 -11.34 15.04 -6.29
CA PHE A 524 -11.38 15.72 -4.99
C PHE A 524 -12.82 16.02 -4.53
N ILE A 525 -13.70 16.46 -5.43
CA ILE A 525 -15.10 16.74 -5.11
C ILE A 525 -15.85 15.44 -4.82
N ASN A 526 -15.58 14.38 -5.59
CA ASN A 526 -16.19 13.07 -5.35
C ASN A 526 -15.78 12.49 -3.98
N TYR A 527 -14.52 12.69 -3.56
CA TYR A 527 -14.05 12.34 -2.23
C TYR A 527 -14.78 13.12 -1.12
N LEU A 528 -14.90 14.45 -1.27
CA LEU A 528 -15.60 15.29 -0.29
C LEU A 528 -17.09 14.93 -0.18
N LYS A 529 -17.77 14.68 -1.31
CA LYS A 529 -19.17 14.21 -1.34
C LYS A 529 -19.34 12.85 -0.66
N ALA A 530 -18.34 11.97 -0.73
CA ALA A 530 -18.37 10.72 0.03
C ALA A 530 -18.34 10.99 1.55
N GLY A 531 -17.75 12.09 2.02
CA GLY A 531 -17.69 12.46 3.44
C GLY A 531 -18.97 13.05 4.03
N GLY A 532 -19.75 13.79 3.24
CA GLY A 532 -20.95 14.47 3.72
C GLY A 532 -21.78 15.12 2.61
N ASN A 533 -23.00 15.53 2.96
CA ASN A 533 -23.87 16.28 2.07
C ASN A 533 -23.31 17.70 1.89
N TRP A 534 -23.76 18.42 0.85
CA TRP A 534 -23.31 19.78 0.57
C TRP A 534 -23.42 20.74 1.75
N ALA A 535 -24.44 20.62 2.61
CA ALA A 535 -24.56 21.43 3.82
C ALA A 535 -23.39 21.23 4.81
N VAL A 536 -22.96 19.98 5.02
CA VAL A 536 -21.81 19.68 5.89
C VAL A 536 -20.52 20.22 5.30
N LEU A 537 -20.37 20.13 3.98
CA LEU A 537 -19.21 20.69 3.26
C LEU A 537 -19.17 22.22 3.38
N SER A 538 -20.30 22.90 3.24
CA SER A 538 -20.40 24.35 3.42
C SER A 538 -20.07 24.77 4.86
N ILE A 539 -20.60 24.07 5.87
CA ILE A 539 -20.27 24.34 7.28
C ILE A 539 -18.77 24.17 7.54
N MET A 540 -18.16 23.10 7.01
CA MET A 540 -16.71 22.91 7.13
C MET A 540 -15.95 24.05 6.47
N PHE A 541 -16.31 24.43 5.25
CA PHE A 541 -15.67 25.54 4.54
C PHE A 541 -15.74 26.85 5.34
N VAL A 542 -16.91 27.17 5.90
CA VAL A 542 -17.10 28.35 6.77
C VAL A 542 -16.22 28.27 8.02
N LEU A 543 -16.12 27.11 8.68
CA LEU A 543 -15.23 26.97 9.85
C LEU A 543 -13.75 27.18 9.51
N PHE A 544 -13.29 26.73 8.33
CA PHE A 544 -11.94 27.04 7.86
C PHE A 544 -11.72 28.54 7.71
N LEU A 545 -12.66 29.24 7.07
CA LEU A 545 -12.58 30.70 6.91
C LEU A 545 -12.62 31.44 8.25
N ILE A 546 -13.52 31.06 9.17
CA ILE A 546 -13.61 31.67 10.51
C ILE A 546 -12.30 31.49 11.27
N THR A 547 -11.72 30.28 11.28
CA THR A 547 -10.44 30.08 11.99
C THR A 547 -9.30 30.88 11.40
N GLN A 548 -9.27 31.06 10.07
CA GLN A 548 -8.27 31.89 9.42
C GLN A 548 -8.48 33.37 9.74
N PHE A 549 -9.73 33.84 9.67
CA PHE A 549 -10.10 35.21 10.00
C PHE A 549 -9.73 35.55 11.44
N MET A 550 -9.98 34.66 12.40
CA MET A 550 -9.57 34.85 13.79
C MET A 550 -8.05 34.87 13.94
N ALA A 551 -7.32 34.03 13.20
CA ALA A 551 -5.86 34.00 13.26
C ALA A 551 -5.23 35.30 12.71
N SER A 552 -5.66 35.73 11.51
CA SER A 552 -5.19 36.97 10.88
C SER A 552 -5.71 38.22 11.59
N GLY A 553 -6.94 38.17 12.11
CA GLY A 553 -7.55 39.24 12.89
C GLY A 553 -6.83 39.47 14.22
N PHE A 554 -6.33 38.40 14.87
CA PHE A 554 -5.45 38.54 16.03
C PHE A 554 -4.15 39.27 15.65
N ASP A 555 -3.51 38.87 14.55
CA ASP A 555 -2.25 39.49 14.12
C ASP A 555 -2.44 40.98 13.77
N TRP A 556 -3.57 41.35 13.15
CA TRP A 556 -3.95 42.75 12.90
C TRP A 556 -4.30 43.51 14.19
N PHE A 557 -5.04 42.88 15.11
CA PHE A 557 -5.45 43.50 16.37
C PHE A 557 -4.25 43.83 17.26
N ILE A 558 -3.18 43.02 17.24
CA ILE A 558 -1.95 43.35 17.96
C ILE A 558 -1.33 44.64 17.41
N ALA A 559 -1.23 44.80 16.09
CA ALA A 559 -0.72 46.04 15.50
C ALA A 559 -1.59 47.24 15.89
N TYR A 560 -2.92 47.09 15.82
CA TYR A 560 -3.87 48.12 16.26
C TYR A 560 -3.70 48.48 17.74
N TRP A 561 -3.57 47.48 18.64
CA TRP A 561 -3.35 47.72 20.06
C TRP A 561 -2.04 48.47 20.29
N THR A 562 -0.98 48.11 19.57
CA THR A 562 0.32 48.80 19.67
C THR A 562 0.18 50.28 19.29
N SER A 563 -0.54 50.59 18.21
CA SER A 563 -0.84 51.98 17.79
C SER A 563 -1.65 52.77 18.84
N GLN A 564 -2.61 52.12 19.51
CA GLN A 564 -3.40 52.76 20.57
C GLN A 564 -2.55 53.10 21.81
N GLU A 565 -1.57 52.27 22.15
CA GLU A 565 -0.63 52.57 23.25
C GLU A 565 0.32 53.72 22.86
N GLU A 566 0.88 53.71 21.65
CA GLU A 566 1.74 54.81 21.17
C GLU A 566 1.00 56.16 21.13
N LEU A 567 -0.26 56.18 20.70
CA LEU A 567 -1.11 57.39 20.74
C LEU A 567 -1.39 57.84 22.18
N ARG A 568 -1.49 56.92 23.14
CA ARG A 568 -1.74 57.27 24.54
C ARG A 568 -0.51 57.86 25.20
N ASP A 569 0.66 57.31 24.93
CA ASP A 569 1.93 57.87 25.39
C ASP A 569 2.13 59.28 24.83
N LEU A 570 1.84 59.47 23.54
CA LEU A 570 1.93 60.78 22.89
C LEU A 570 0.94 61.79 23.50
N TYR A 571 -0.28 61.36 23.83
CA TYR A 571 -1.27 62.19 24.51
C TYR A 571 -0.86 62.55 25.95
N ASN A 572 -0.34 61.59 26.72
CA ASN A 572 0.17 61.82 28.09
C ASN A 572 1.35 62.81 28.09
N VAL A 573 2.29 62.69 27.15
CA VAL A 573 3.39 63.65 26.98
C VAL A 573 2.85 65.05 26.63
N THR A 574 1.89 65.16 25.71
CA THR A 574 1.29 66.48 25.40
C THR A 574 0.53 67.08 26.57
N LEU A 575 -0.11 66.27 27.42
CA LEU A 575 -0.76 66.71 28.66
C LEU A 575 0.24 67.19 29.71
N GLU A 576 1.36 66.49 29.92
CA GLU A 576 2.44 66.95 30.81
C GLU A 576 3.06 68.25 30.30
N THR A 577 3.24 68.37 28.98
CA THR A 577 3.76 69.59 28.34
C THR A 577 2.77 70.75 28.46
N GLN A 578 1.46 70.48 28.34
CA GLN A 578 0.40 71.47 28.55
C GLN A 578 0.26 71.87 30.02
N GLU A 579 0.37 70.95 31.00
CA GLU A 579 0.40 71.27 32.43
C GLU A 579 1.62 72.12 32.81
N PHE A 580 2.78 71.85 32.20
CA PHE A 580 3.98 72.68 32.34
C PHE A 580 3.82 74.09 31.75
N ILE A 581 3.04 74.25 30.67
CA ILE A 581 2.72 75.56 30.07
C ILE A 581 1.62 76.29 30.86
N LEU A 582 0.67 75.56 31.45
CA LEU A 582 -0.43 76.08 32.29
C LEU A 582 0.06 76.74 33.59
N THR A 583 1.25 76.40 34.08
CA THR A 583 1.86 77.08 35.23
C THR A 583 2.38 78.49 34.91
N ASN A 584 2.46 78.88 33.63
CA ASN A 584 3.09 80.14 33.21
C ASN A 584 2.22 81.10 32.37
N LYS A 585 0.95 80.82 32.06
CA LYS A 585 0.04 81.81 31.42
C LYS A 585 -1.43 81.38 31.47
N THR A 586 -2.31 82.35 31.73
CA THR A 586 -3.77 82.25 31.59
C THR A 586 -4.19 82.55 30.14
N LEU A 587 -4.67 81.54 29.38
CA LEU A 587 -5.84 81.65 28.48
C LEU A 587 -6.11 80.39 27.61
N GLN A 588 -7.41 80.12 27.48
CA GLN A 588 -8.18 79.47 26.39
C GLN A 588 -7.99 77.97 26.11
N PHE A 589 -8.99 77.20 26.55
CA PHE A 589 -9.29 75.84 26.11
C PHE A 589 -9.64 75.83 24.61
N VAL A 590 -8.81 75.15 23.82
CA VAL A 590 -9.19 74.64 22.51
C VAL A 590 -9.67 73.21 22.75
N ASP A 591 -10.99 73.00 22.67
CA ASP A 591 -11.58 71.66 22.55
C ASP A 591 -10.98 70.98 21.31
N SER A 592 -9.94 70.19 21.53
CA SER A 592 -9.44 69.25 20.53
C SER A 592 -10.21 67.96 20.76
N GLU A 593 -11.00 67.52 19.77
CA GLU A 593 -11.73 66.25 19.80
C GLU A 593 -10.77 65.13 20.24
N VAL A 594 -10.94 64.63 21.47
CA VAL A 594 -10.15 63.52 21.99
C VAL A 594 -10.47 62.30 21.12
N PRO A 595 -9.48 61.67 20.45
CA PRO A 595 -9.71 60.42 19.75
C PRO A 595 -10.27 59.39 20.73
N TYR A 596 -11.26 58.59 20.33
CA TYR A 596 -11.76 57.48 21.15
C TYR A 596 -10.64 56.44 21.36
N LEU A 597 -9.79 56.63 22.38
CA LEU A 597 -8.74 55.69 22.76
C LEU A 597 -9.34 54.56 23.61
N LEU A 598 -9.16 53.30 23.20
CA LEU A 598 -9.51 52.15 24.03
C LEU A 598 -8.55 52.04 25.22
N SER A 599 -9.05 51.62 26.39
CA SER A 599 -8.19 51.33 27.55
C SER A 599 -7.39 50.02 27.37
N THR A 600 -6.19 49.94 27.96
CA THR A 600 -5.35 48.72 27.93
C THR A 600 -6.09 47.51 28.45
N GLU A 601 -6.90 47.65 29.51
CA GLU A 601 -7.73 46.57 30.05
C GLU A 601 -8.75 46.06 29.02
N THR A 602 -9.37 46.96 28.26
CA THR A 602 -10.32 46.58 27.20
C THR A 602 -9.61 45.85 26.07
N CYS A 603 -8.45 46.33 25.65
CA CYS A 603 -7.62 45.67 24.62
C CYS A 603 -7.19 44.26 25.06
N LEU A 604 -6.82 44.10 26.32
CA LEU A 604 -6.45 42.83 26.92
C LEU A 604 -7.62 41.83 26.94
N TYR A 605 -8.84 42.27 27.30
CA TYR A 605 -10.04 41.42 27.24
C TYR A 605 -10.38 40.99 25.82
N ILE A 606 -10.26 41.89 24.83
CA ILE A 606 -10.49 41.57 23.42
C ILE A 606 -9.45 40.54 22.93
N ALA A 607 -8.17 40.75 23.21
CA ALA A 607 -7.10 39.83 22.84
C ALA A 607 -7.29 38.44 23.48
N GLY A 608 -7.64 38.38 24.76
CA GLY A 608 -7.93 37.14 25.47
C GLY A 608 -9.13 36.39 24.85
N GLY A 609 -10.20 37.13 24.53
CA GLY A 609 -11.37 36.59 23.85
C GLY A 609 -11.06 36.01 22.47
N MET A 610 -10.22 36.68 21.67
CA MET A 610 -9.77 36.20 20.36
C MET A 610 -8.94 34.92 20.47
N VAL A 611 -8.00 34.84 21.42
CA VAL A 611 -7.15 33.65 21.63
C VAL A 611 -7.97 32.43 22.05
N ILE A 612 -8.94 32.60 22.95
CA ILE A 612 -9.85 31.53 23.38
C ILE A 612 -10.73 31.08 22.22
N SER A 613 -11.31 32.02 21.49
CA SER A 613 -12.16 31.74 20.33
C SER A 613 -11.39 30.98 19.25
N LEU A 614 -10.14 31.37 18.99
CA LEU A 614 -9.26 30.71 18.03
C LEU A 614 -9.02 29.24 18.39
N PHE A 615 -8.79 28.94 19.67
CA PHE A 615 -8.63 27.57 20.14
C PHE A 615 -9.92 26.75 19.95
N LEU A 616 -11.06 27.31 20.35
CA LEU A 616 -12.37 26.63 20.26
C LEU A 616 -12.75 26.34 18.81
N PHE A 617 -12.73 27.35 17.94
CA PHE A 617 -13.03 27.15 16.51
C PHE A 617 -11.98 26.27 15.82
N GLY A 618 -10.71 26.40 16.19
CA GLY A 618 -9.63 25.55 15.69
C GLY A 618 -9.86 24.06 16.02
N LEU A 619 -10.32 23.77 17.23
CA LEU A 619 -10.63 22.42 17.69
C LEU A 619 -11.87 21.86 16.99
N ILE A 620 -12.96 22.64 16.93
CA ILE A 620 -14.22 22.24 16.26
C ILE A 620 -13.96 21.95 14.78
N ARG A 621 -13.24 22.83 14.08
CA ARG A 621 -12.83 22.65 12.68
C ARG A 621 -12.02 21.36 12.50
N SER A 622 -10.97 21.18 13.30
CA SER A 622 -10.06 20.04 13.15
C SER A 622 -10.77 18.70 13.41
N LEU A 623 -11.57 18.60 14.47
CA LEU A 623 -12.34 17.40 14.79
C LEU A 623 -13.45 17.12 13.77
N GLY A 624 -14.17 18.16 13.32
CA GLY A 624 -15.19 18.07 12.28
C GLY A 624 -14.62 17.55 10.95
N PHE A 625 -13.47 18.10 10.54
CA PHE A 625 -12.79 17.70 9.31
C PHE A 625 -12.37 16.22 9.32
N TYR A 626 -11.69 15.75 10.38
CA TYR A 626 -11.30 14.33 10.46
C TYR A 626 -12.51 13.40 10.56
N SER A 627 -13.58 13.82 11.24
CA SER A 627 -14.83 13.05 11.30
C SER A 627 -15.47 12.89 9.92
N MET A 628 -15.45 13.94 9.09
CA MET A 628 -15.92 13.90 7.70
C MET A 628 -15.06 12.96 6.84
N CYS A 629 -13.72 13.04 6.96
CA CYS A 629 -12.80 12.18 6.19
C CYS A 629 -12.98 10.69 6.52
N ILE A 630 -13.21 10.35 7.79
CA ILE A 630 -13.47 8.96 8.21
C ILE A 630 -14.78 8.43 7.63
N LYS A 631 -15.83 9.27 7.56
CA LYS A 631 -17.08 8.90 6.87
C LYS A 631 -16.85 8.67 5.38
N ALA A 632 -16.05 9.53 4.74
CA ALA A 632 -15.70 9.39 3.32
C ALA A 632 -14.99 8.05 3.06
N SER A 633 -13.97 7.76 3.86
CA SER A 633 -13.21 6.53 3.84
C SER A 633 -14.10 5.28 4.02
N GLN A 634 -15.05 5.31 4.95
CA GLN A 634 -15.99 4.20 5.15
C GLN A 634 -16.87 3.97 3.92
N ARG A 635 -17.49 5.04 3.37
CA ARG A 635 -18.36 4.92 2.19
C ARG A 635 -17.59 4.47 0.95
N LEU A 636 -16.34 4.92 0.78
CA LEU A 636 -15.49 4.48 -0.32
C LEU A 636 -15.12 2.99 -0.18
N HIS A 637 -14.76 2.54 1.02
CA HIS A 637 -14.50 1.12 1.27
C HIS A 637 -15.73 0.25 1.00
N ASP A 638 -16.90 0.64 1.53
CA ASP A 638 -18.13 -0.14 1.39
C ASP A 638 -18.58 -0.18 -0.08
N GLY A 639 -18.45 0.94 -0.80
CA GLY A 639 -18.68 0.99 -2.25
C GLY A 639 -17.69 0.13 -3.04
N MET A 640 -16.41 0.18 -2.71
CA MET A 640 -15.36 -0.64 -3.34
C MET A 640 -15.58 -2.13 -3.12
N PHE A 641 -15.93 -2.53 -1.89
CA PHE A 641 -16.24 -3.92 -1.57
C PHE A 641 -17.49 -4.41 -2.32
N ASN A 642 -18.55 -3.61 -2.36
CA ASN A 642 -19.77 -3.94 -3.09
C ASN A 642 -19.53 -4.05 -4.61
N GLY A 643 -18.70 -3.18 -5.19
CA GLY A 643 -18.32 -3.28 -6.60
C GLY A 643 -17.58 -4.58 -6.92
N ILE A 644 -16.70 -5.04 -6.04
CA ILE A 644 -15.94 -6.28 -6.24
C ILE A 644 -16.79 -7.52 -6.05
N ILE A 645 -17.63 -7.59 -5.01
CA ILE A 645 -18.42 -8.81 -4.78
C ILE A 645 -19.48 -9.01 -5.87
N SER A 646 -19.96 -7.90 -6.47
CA SER A 646 -20.97 -7.91 -7.53
C SER A 646 -20.40 -8.05 -8.95
N THR A 647 -19.08 -7.93 -9.16
CA THR A 647 -18.50 -8.00 -10.50
C THR A 647 -18.40 -9.43 -11.06
N THR A 648 -18.16 -9.56 -12.36
CA THR A 648 -18.08 -10.84 -13.07
C THR A 648 -16.79 -11.62 -12.77
N MET A 649 -16.78 -12.95 -12.98
CA MET A 649 -15.59 -13.78 -12.78
C MET A 649 -14.39 -13.36 -13.64
N ARG A 650 -14.63 -12.82 -14.84
CA ARG A 650 -13.59 -12.28 -15.75
C ARG A 650 -12.66 -11.30 -15.04
N PHE A 651 -13.19 -10.48 -14.13
CA PHE A 651 -12.38 -9.52 -13.38
C PHE A 651 -11.33 -10.23 -12.51
N PHE A 652 -11.70 -11.30 -11.82
CA PHE A 652 -10.82 -12.07 -10.95
C PHE A 652 -9.82 -12.92 -11.74
N ASP A 653 -10.21 -13.45 -12.90
CA ASP A 653 -9.31 -14.21 -13.76
C ASP A 653 -8.22 -13.33 -14.40
N THR A 654 -8.55 -12.07 -14.69
CA THR A 654 -7.63 -11.09 -15.31
C THR A 654 -6.80 -10.30 -14.30
N ASN A 655 -7.26 -10.18 -13.06
CA ASN A 655 -6.60 -9.41 -12.01
C ASN A 655 -6.14 -10.33 -10.87
N PRO A 656 -4.81 -10.54 -10.72
CA PRO A 656 -4.27 -11.34 -9.63
C PRO A 656 -4.73 -10.83 -8.26
N SER A 657 -4.97 -11.76 -7.32
CA SER A 657 -5.44 -11.45 -5.96
C SER A 657 -4.57 -10.40 -5.26
N GLY A 658 -3.24 -10.49 -5.39
CA GLY A 658 -2.29 -9.52 -4.83
C GLY A 658 -2.53 -8.08 -5.29
N ARG A 659 -2.98 -7.86 -6.53
CA ARG A 659 -3.30 -6.52 -7.05
C ARG A 659 -4.55 -5.95 -6.36
N ILE A 660 -5.59 -6.77 -6.24
CA ILE A 660 -6.85 -6.41 -5.56
C ILE A 660 -6.58 -6.10 -4.08
N LEU A 661 -5.80 -6.95 -3.41
CA LEU A 661 -5.40 -6.74 -2.01
C LEU A 661 -4.59 -5.47 -1.80
N ASN A 662 -3.73 -5.11 -2.74
CA ASN A 662 -2.98 -3.86 -2.67
C ASN A 662 -3.90 -2.62 -2.68
N ARG A 663 -5.07 -2.70 -3.36
CA ARG A 663 -6.09 -1.64 -3.31
C ARG A 663 -6.72 -1.52 -1.92
N PHE A 664 -7.13 -2.66 -1.34
CA PHE A 664 -7.70 -2.68 0.01
C PHE A 664 -6.71 -2.35 1.11
N SER A 665 -5.42 -2.60 0.94
CA SER A 665 -4.40 -2.32 1.94
C SER A 665 -3.76 -0.94 1.74
N LYS A 666 -2.95 -0.78 0.69
CA LYS A 666 -2.10 0.40 0.49
C LYS A 666 -2.88 1.64 0.03
N ASP A 667 -3.71 1.52 -1.00
CA ASP A 667 -4.45 2.67 -1.54
C ASP A 667 -5.54 3.14 -0.56
N LEU A 668 -6.22 2.21 0.11
CA LEU A 668 -7.15 2.56 1.18
C LEU A 668 -6.43 3.16 2.40
N GLY A 669 -5.29 2.60 2.82
CA GLY A 669 -4.49 3.15 3.93
C GLY A 669 -3.97 4.56 3.64
N ALA A 670 -3.60 4.86 2.40
CA ALA A 670 -3.28 6.21 1.94
C ALA A 670 -4.48 7.16 2.05
N THR A 671 -5.67 6.69 1.66
CA THR A 671 -6.95 7.43 1.75
C THR A 671 -7.37 7.69 3.19
N ASP A 672 -7.09 6.76 4.11
CA ASP A 672 -7.48 6.81 5.52
C ASP A 672 -6.58 7.74 6.34
N GLU A 673 -5.28 7.63 6.12
CA GLU A 673 -4.30 8.31 6.95
C GLU A 673 -3.55 9.44 6.25
N GLN A 674 -3.05 9.25 5.02
CA GLN A 674 -2.13 10.20 4.38
C GLN A 674 -2.88 11.37 3.75
N LEU A 675 -3.98 11.09 3.05
CA LEU A 675 -4.77 12.09 2.35
C LEU A 675 -5.39 13.13 3.29
N PRO A 676 -6.06 12.78 4.42
CA PRO A 676 -6.65 13.79 5.32
C PRO A 676 -5.59 14.72 5.91
N LYS A 677 -4.42 14.18 6.26
CA LYS A 677 -3.27 14.95 6.73
C LYS A 677 -2.84 15.96 5.67
N ALA A 678 -2.67 15.48 4.44
CA ALA A 678 -2.21 16.31 3.35
C ALA A 678 -3.18 17.43 2.98
N ILE A 679 -4.49 17.15 2.98
CA ILE A 679 -5.54 18.14 2.71
C ILE A 679 -5.59 19.20 3.81
N LEU A 680 -5.56 18.80 5.08
CA LEU A 680 -5.61 19.74 6.21
C LEU A 680 -4.41 20.68 6.19
N ASP A 681 -3.21 20.13 6.02
CA ASP A 681 -1.96 20.90 5.96
C ASP A 681 -1.99 21.85 4.74
N ALA A 682 -2.37 21.36 3.54
CA ALA A 682 -2.48 22.18 2.33
C ALA A 682 -3.46 23.35 2.52
N THR A 683 -4.65 23.05 3.05
CA THR A 683 -5.72 24.03 3.23
C THR A 683 -5.29 25.09 4.24
N GLN A 684 -4.66 24.70 5.35
CA GLN A 684 -4.15 25.64 6.34
C GLN A 684 -3.06 26.56 5.75
N ILE A 685 -2.11 26.02 4.98
CA ILE A 685 -1.03 26.83 4.39
C ILE A 685 -1.60 27.81 3.38
N ILE A 686 -2.48 27.34 2.49
CA ILE A 686 -3.12 28.19 1.47
C ILE A 686 -3.91 29.32 2.13
N LEU A 687 -4.70 29.01 3.17
CA LEU A 687 -5.45 30.02 3.91
C LEU A 687 -4.55 30.99 4.67
N ASN A 688 -3.47 30.51 5.29
CA ASN A 688 -2.47 31.38 5.93
C ASN A 688 -1.84 32.34 4.92
N MET A 689 -1.48 31.86 3.72
CA MET A 689 -0.92 32.70 2.66
C MET A 689 -1.91 33.79 2.21
N PHE A 690 -3.18 33.42 1.98
CA PHE A 690 -4.22 34.40 1.66
C PHE A 690 -4.42 35.40 2.80
N GLY A 691 -4.39 34.94 4.06
CA GLY A 691 -4.46 35.81 5.23
C GLY A 691 -3.33 36.84 5.27
N SER A 692 -2.08 36.41 5.10
CA SER A 692 -0.93 37.31 5.07
C SER A 692 -0.98 38.32 3.92
N ILE A 693 -1.43 37.89 2.73
CA ILE A 693 -1.61 38.79 1.57
C ILE A 693 -2.70 39.83 1.83
N ILE A 694 -3.84 39.41 2.42
CA ILE A 694 -4.94 40.31 2.76
C ILE A 694 -4.47 41.35 3.78
N VAL A 695 -3.80 40.93 4.85
CA VAL A 695 -3.27 41.84 5.88
C VAL A 695 -2.24 42.81 5.30
N ALA A 696 -1.35 42.36 4.41
CA ALA A 696 -0.43 43.27 3.71
C ALA A 696 -1.17 44.30 2.83
N THR A 697 -2.24 43.87 2.14
CA THR A 697 -3.03 44.76 1.27
C THR A 697 -3.86 45.77 2.06
N THR A 698 -4.29 45.44 3.28
CA THR A 698 -4.97 46.40 4.17
C THR A 698 -4.07 47.54 4.62
N VAL A 699 -2.75 47.32 4.63
CA VAL A 699 -1.79 48.39 4.94
C VAL A 699 -1.65 49.34 3.74
N ASN A 700 -1.35 48.80 2.55
CA ASN A 700 -1.26 49.62 1.34
C ASN A 700 -1.86 48.87 0.13
N PRO A 701 -2.96 49.36 -0.47
CA PRO A 701 -3.56 48.77 -1.65
C PRO A 701 -2.63 48.68 -2.88
N LEU A 702 -1.58 49.51 -2.95
CA LEU A 702 -0.59 49.47 -4.04
C LEU A 702 0.17 48.14 -4.09
N PHE A 703 0.22 47.39 -2.98
CA PHE A 703 0.82 46.06 -2.94
C PHE A 703 0.06 45.01 -3.78
N LEU A 704 -1.19 45.29 -4.18
CA LEU A 704 -1.96 44.38 -5.02
C LEU A 704 -1.33 44.19 -6.41
N ALA A 705 -0.74 45.24 -6.98
CA ALA A 705 -0.11 45.20 -8.30
C ALA A 705 1.10 44.24 -8.39
N PRO A 706 2.14 44.33 -7.52
CA PRO A 706 3.24 43.37 -7.52
C PRO A 706 2.77 41.97 -7.12
N ILE A 707 1.81 41.82 -6.21
CA ILE A 707 1.24 40.52 -5.85
C ILE A 707 0.58 39.85 -7.06
N ALA A 708 -0.18 40.60 -7.86
CA ALA A 708 -0.80 40.07 -9.08
C ALA A 708 0.27 39.63 -10.10
N GLY A 709 1.30 40.45 -10.34
CA GLY A 709 2.41 40.12 -11.23
C GLY A 709 3.18 38.86 -10.79
N LEU A 710 3.53 38.78 -9.50
CA LEU A 710 4.20 37.61 -8.91
C LEU A 710 3.31 36.37 -8.95
N THR A 711 2.00 36.50 -8.79
CA THR A 711 1.05 35.39 -8.88
C THR A 711 1.00 34.80 -10.30
N VAL A 712 1.06 35.62 -11.34
CA VAL A 712 1.12 35.13 -12.74
C VAL A 712 2.42 34.36 -12.99
N ILE A 713 3.56 34.90 -12.57
CA ILE A 713 4.87 34.26 -12.68
C ILE A 713 4.87 32.93 -11.90
N PHE A 714 4.32 32.93 -10.69
CA PHE A 714 4.14 31.75 -9.84
C PHE A 714 3.36 30.64 -10.56
N LEU A 715 2.21 30.97 -11.16
CA LEU A 715 1.36 29.99 -11.84
C LEU A 715 2.09 29.34 -13.03
N PHE A 716 2.90 30.12 -13.75
CA PHE A 716 3.74 29.62 -14.83
C PHE A 716 4.82 28.66 -14.32
N ILE A 717 5.60 29.05 -13.30
CA ILE A 717 6.67 28.22 -12.73
C ILE A 717 6.09 26.92 -12.15
N ARG A 718 4.95 27.01 -11.44
CA ARG A 718 4.23 25.85 -10.91
C ARG A 718 3.87 24.86 -12.02
N LYS A 719 3.39 25.33 -13.17
CA LYS A 719 3.04 24.47 -14.31
C LYS A 719 4.25 23.71 -14.83
N VAL A 720 5.40 24.38 -14.97
CA VAL A 720 6.66 23.77 -15.43
C VAL A 720 7.17 22.73 -14.42
N TYR A 721 7.19 23.09 -13.14
CA TYR A 721 7.64 22.21 -12.05
C TYR A 721 6.78 20.95 -11.93
N LEU A 722 5.44 21.10 -11.87
CA LEU A 722 4.56 19.94 -11.68
C LEU A 722 4.65 18.94 -12.84
N ARG A 723 4.84 19.38 -14.08
CA ARG A 723 5.02 18.48 -15.23
C ARG A 723 6.32 17.69 -15.10
N THR A 724 7.43 18.37 -14.81
CA THR A 724 8.76 17.77 -14.67
C THR A 724 8.83 16.84 -13.45
N SER A 725 8.40 17.30 -12.29
CA SER A 725 8.43 16.55 -11.02
C SER A 725 7.58 15.28 -11.08
N LYS A 726 6.42 15.30 -11.76
CA LYS A 726 5.61 14.09 -11.99
C LYS A 726 6.33 13.05 -12.85
N ASN A 727 6.98 13.48 -13.94
CA ASN A 727 7.78 12.58 -14.78
C ASN A 727 8.95 11.96 -14.01
N ILE A 728 9.67 12.75 -13.21
CA ILE A 728 10.78 12.27 -12.39
C ILE A 728 10.28 11.31 -11.28
N LYS A 729 9.18 11.63 -10.59
CA LYS A 729 8.59 10.71 -9.60
C LYS A 729 8.14 9.39 -10.22
N ARG A 730 7.68 9.40 -11.47
CA ARG A 730 7.37 8.18 -12.22
C ARG A 730 8.63 7.35 -12.45
N LEU A 731 9.71 7.98 -12.91
CA LEU A 731 11.01 7.32 -13.08
C LEU A 731 11.58 6.77 -11.77
N ASP A 732 11.41 7.48 -10.65
CA ASP A 732 11.78 7.00 -9.31
C ASP A 732 11.04 5.70 -8.98
N GLY A 733 9.73 5.65 -9.23
CA GLY A 733 8.95 4.42 -9.06
C GLY A 733 9.46 3.26 -9.91
N ILE A 734 9.76 3.51 -11.18
CA ILE A 734 10.25 2.50 -12.14
C ILE A 734 11.65 2.00 -11.75
N THR A 735 12.55 2.88 -11.36
CA THR A 735 13.95 2.53 -11.02
C THR A 735 14.09 1.89 -9.64
N ARG A 736 13.18 2.18 -8.71
CA ARG A 736 13.19 1.60 -7.36
C ARG A 736 12.74 0.14 -7.31
N SER A 737 11.73 -0.24 -8.10
CA SER A 737 11.15 -1.59 -8.04
C SER A 737 12.17 -2.71 -8.33
N PRO A 738 13.05 -2.61 -9.34
CA PRO A 738 14.07 -3.62 -9.63
C PRO A 738 15.00 -3.91 -8.43
N VAL A 739 15.36 -2.89 -7.64
CA VAL A 739 16.23 -3.05 -6.46
C VAL A 739 15.60 -4.03 -5.45
N PHE A 740 14.30 -3.89 -5.20
CA PHE A 740 13.58 -4.77 -4.26
C PHE A 740 13.31 -6.15 -4.84
N THR A 741 12.93 -6.23 -6.13
CA THR A 741 12.71 -7.51 -6.82
C THR A 741 14.01 -8.33 -6.85
N HIS A 742 15.15 -7.69 -7.13
CA HIS A 742 16.46 -8.33 -7.15
C HIS A 742 16.86 -8.86 -5.76
N LEU A 743 16.67 -8.06 -4.70
CA LEU A 743 16.90 -8.52 -3.32
C LEU A 743 15.99 -9.70 -2.95
N GLY A 744 14.69 -9.62 -3.26
CA GLY A 744 13.73 -10.68 -2.97
C GLY A 744 14.08 -12.00 -3.67
N ALA A 745 14.41 -11.92 -4.97
CA ALA A 745 14.86 -13.07 -5.76
C ALA A 745 16.17 -13.66 -5.23
N SER A 746 17.12 -12.80 -4.83
CA SER A 746 18.41 -13.23 -4.26
C SER A 746 18.26 -13.98 -2.93
N LEU A 747 17.31 -13.55 -2.09
CA LEU A 747 17.02 -14.22 -0.82
C LEU A 747 16.30 -15.56 -1.01
N MET A 748 15.33 -15.64 -1.93
CA MET A 748 14.65 -16.91 -2.25
C MET A 748 15.60 -17.90 -2.92
N GLY A 749 16.48 -17.42 -3.81
CA GLY A 749 17.48 -18.21 -4.54
C GLY A 749 18.81 -18.39 -3.80
N LEU A 750 18.90 -17.99 -2.53
CA LEU A 750 20.17 -17.92 -1.80
C LEU A 750 20.95 -19.26 -1.75
N PRO A 751 20.31 -20.44 -1.55
CA PRO A 751 21.01 -21.72 -1.62
C PRO A 751 21.66 -21.96 -2.99
N THR A 752 20.97 -21.60 -4.07
CA THR A 752 21.44 -21.76 -5.45
C THR A 752 22.62 -20.83 -5.73
N ILE A 753 22.49 -19.54 -5.39
CA ILE A 753 23.54 -18.52 -5.60
C ILE A 753 24.84 -18.95 -4.91
N ARG A 754 24.73 -19.47 -3.69
CA ARG A 754 25.88 -19.97 -2.92
C ARG A 754 26.45 -21.26 -3.47
N ALA A 755 25.62 -22.16 -3.97
CA ALA A 755 26.09 -23.40 -4.60
C ALA A 755 26.97 -23.11 -5.85
N PHE A 756 26.69 -22.02 -6.56
CA PHE A 756 27.45 -21.58 -7.74
C PHE A 756 28.59 -20.58 -7.46
N GLY A 757 28.70 -20.03 -6.24
CA GLY A 757 29.73 -19.02 -5.91
C GLY A 757 29.53 -17.68 -6.61
N ALA A 758 28.29 -17.32 -6.98
CA ALA A 758 27.98 -16.16 -7.82
C ALA A 758 27.77 -14.84 -7.04
N GLN A 759 28.12 -14.77 -5.75
CA GLN A 759 27.77 -13.65 -4.88
C GLN A 759 28.30 -12.29 -5.38
N GLU A 760 29.55 -12.20 -5.82
CA GLU A 760 30.14 -10.93 -6.29
C GLU A 760 29.45 -10.36 -7.54
N ILE A 761 29.02 -11.24 -8.44
CA ILE A 761 28.29 -10.85 -9.65
C ILE A 761 26.97 -10.18 -9.25
N LEU A 762 26.24 -10.81 -8.32
CA LEU A 762 24.98 -10.28 -7.82
C LEU A 762 25.15 -9.01 -6.97
N VAL A 763 26.30 -8.80 -6.31
CA VAL A 763 26.60 -7.53 -5.62
C VAL A 763 26.78 -6.40 -6.63
N LYS A 764 27.56 -6.63 -7.70
CA LYS A 764 27.72 -5.63 -8.77
C LYS A 764 26.42 -5.31 -9.49
N GLU A 765 25.59 -6.32 -9.75
CA GLU A 765 24.27 -6.12 -10.35
C GLU A 765 23.35 -5.31 -9.43
N PHE A 766 23.34 -5.59 -8.13
CA PHE A 766 22.59 -4.82 -7.15
C PHE A 766 23.08 -3.36 -7.07
N ASP A 767 24.39 -3.13 -7.03
CA ASP A 767 24.99 -1.80 -6.99
C ASP A 767 24.63 -0.98 -8.25
N ALA A 768 24.59 -1.60 -9.44
CA ALA A 768 24.18 -0.93 -10.68
C ALA A 768 22.68 -0.54 -10.69
N LEU A 769 21.80 -1.41 -10.17
CA LEU A 769 20.38 -1.11 -10.00
C LEU A 769 20.18 0.04 -9.01
N GLN A 770 20.96 0.03 -7.92
CA GLN A 770 20.93 1.08 -6.90
C GLN A 770 21.45 2.41 -7.43
N ASP A 771 22.51 2.41 -8.25
CA ASP A 771 23.03 3.61 -8.92
C ASP A 771 21.99 4.23 -9.87
N THR A 772 21.26 3.41 -10.61
CA THR A 772 20.17 3.88 -11.49
C THR A 772 19.03 4.55 -10.70
N HIS A 773 18.68 3.99 -9.54
CA HIS A 773 17.71 4.60 -8.62
C HIS A 773 18.25 5.90 -8.00
N THR A 774 19.53 5.91 -7.60
CA THR A 774 20.21 7.10 -7.05
C THR A 774 20.21 8.25 -8.05
N ALA A 775 20.44 7.99 -9.34
CA ALA A 775 20.34 8.98 -10.40
C ALA A 775 18.95 9.64 -10.47
N SER A 776 17.89 8.84 -10.47
CA SER A 776 16.51 9.33 -10.50
C SER A 776 16.17 10.15 -9.24
N TRP A 777 16.56 9.66 -8.06
CA TRP A 777 16.33 10.37 -6.80
C TRP A 777 17.11 11.69 -6.73
N TYR A 778 18.34 11.71 -7.23
CA TYR A 778 19.17 12.90 -7.30
C TYR A 778 18.54 13.99 -8.20
N MET A 779 18.02 13.61 -9.36
CA MET A 779 17.27 14.52 -10.25
C MET A 779 16.01 15.07 -9.56
N PHE A 780 15.34 14.27 -8.74
CA PHE A 780 14.20 14.72 -7.95
C PHE A 780 14.61 15.75 -6.89
N ILE A 781 15.66 15.49 -6.11
CA ILE A 781 16.16 16.44 -5.10
C ILE A 781 16.62 17.74 -5.80
N GLY A 782 17.37 17.65 -6.90
CA GLY A 782 17.85 18.79 -7.67
C GLY A 782 16.72 19.66 -8.22
N SER A 783 15.73 19.06 -8.89
CA SER A 783 14.58 19.80 -9.42
C SER A 783 13.70 20.41 -8.31
N SER A 784 13.51 19.71 -7.19
CA SER A 784 12.76 20.21 -6.02
C SER A 784 13.48 21.35 -5.29
N GLY A 785 14.81 21.30 -5.23
CA GLY A 785 15.67 22.36 -4.67
C GLY A 785 15.69 23.60 -5.55
N ALA A 786 15.91 23.44 -6.85
CA ALA A 786 15.88 24.53 -7.83
C ALA A 786 14.54 25.28 -7.82
N PHE A 787 13.44 24.52 -7.77
CA PHE A 787 12.11 25.10 -7.65
C PHE A 787 11.96 25.92 -6.36
N GLY A 788 12.36 25.35 -5.22
CA GLY A 788 12.30 26.05 -3.94
C GLY A 788 13.07 27.36 -3.94
N TYR A 789 14.31 27.32 -4.43
CA TYR A 789 15.17 28.49 -4.58
C TYR A 789 14.51 29.61 -5.41
N VAL A 790 13.92 29.28 -6.57
CA VAL A 790 13.23 30.27 -7.41
C VAL A 790 12.01 30.84 -6.70
N MET A 791 11.26 30.03 -5.96
CA MET A 791 10.08 30.50 -5.21
C MET A 791 10.47 31.49 -4.10
N ASP A 792 11.48 31.16 -3.32
CA ASP A 792 11.95 32.04 -2.25
C ASP A 792 12.59 33.32 -2.81
N LEU A 793 13.25 33.27 -3.97
CA LEU A 793 13.77 34.46 -4.65
C LEU A 793 12.65 35.43 -5.06
N LEU A 794 11.49 34.92 -5.50
CA LEU A 794 10.31 35.75 -5.76
C LEU A 794 9.74 36.37 -4.48
N CYS A 795 9.79 35.66 -3.35
CA CYS A 795 9.44 36.23 -2.05
C CYS A 795 10.42 37.34 -1.62
N VAL A 796 11.73 37.19 -1.86
CA VAL A 796 12.72 38.25 -1.61
C VAL A 796 12.44 39.48 -2.48
N ALA A 797 12.08 39.29 -3.74
CA ALA A 797 11.67 40.40 -4.62
C ALA A 797 10.40 41.11 -4.10
N PHE A 798 9.47 40.36 -3.52
CA PHE A 798 8.29 40.94 -2.86
C PHE A 798 8.65 41.74 -1.61
N ILE A 799 9.52 41.21 -0.75
CA ILE A 799 10.03 41.92 0.43
C ILE A 799 10.74 43.20 0.02
N PHE A 800 11.58 43.15 -1.02
CA PHE A 800 12.23 44.34 -1.58
C PHE A 800 11.20 45.39 -1.99
N PHE A 801 10.16 45.01 -2.74
CA PHE A 801 9.12 45.96 -3.14
C PHE A 801 8.40 46.58 -1.93
N VAL A 802 7.95 45.76 -0.98
CA VAL A 802 7.21 46.22 0.20
C VAL A 802 8.07 47.15 1.07
N THR A 803 9.30 46.76 1.38
CA THR A 803 10.19 47.55 2.24
C THR A 803 10.58 48.89 1.61
N PHE A 804 10.89 48.93 0.31
CA PHE A 804 11.29 50.18 -0.35
C PHE A 804 10.09 51.08 -0.71
N SER A 805 8.88 50.53 -0.85
CA SER A 805 7.67 51.34 -1.09
C SER A 805 7.43 52.36 0.01
N PHE A 806 7.62 52.00 1.29
CA PHE A 806 7.46 52.92 2.42
C PHE A 806 8.57 53.96 2.56
N LEU A 807 9.73 53.75 1.93
CA LEU A 807 10.84 54.70 1.99
C LEU A 807 10.86 55.66 0.80
N LEU A 808 10.32 55.25 -0.35
CA LEU A 808 10.41 56.00 -1.60
C LEU A 808 9.09 56.61 -2.07
N ILE A 809 7.95 56.01 -1.72
CA ILE A 809 6.63 56.37 -2.25
C ILE A 809 5.74 56.96 -1.15
N ASP A 810 5.78 56.39 0.05
CA ASP A 810 4.84 56.68 1.14
C ASP A 810 5.57 57.12 2.41
N THR A 811 5.98 58.40 2.46
CA THR A 811 6.80 58.96 3.55
C THR A 811 6.02 59.26 4.84
N ASP A 812 4.69 59.22 4.79
CA ASP A 812 3.81 59.52 5.92
C ASP A 812 3.27 58.25 6.62
N ALA A 813 3.79 57.07 6.24
CA ALA A 813 3.36 55.80 6.82
C ALA A 813 3.78 55.68 8.30
N MET A 814 2.86 55.25 9.15
CA MET A 814 3.14 55.00 10.57
C MET A 814 3.96 53.71 10.77
N GLY A 815 4.81 53.69 11.80
CA GLY A 815 5.70 52.56 12.07
C GLY A 815 5.00 51.21 12.27
N ASP A 816 3.81 51.20 12.90
CA ASP A 816 2.99 50.00 13.10
C ASP A 816 2.59 49.33 11.76
N GLN A 817 2.15 50.14 10.79
CA GLN A 817 1.75 49.72 9.45
C GLN A 817 2.94 49.16 8.67
N VAL A 818 4.08 49.85 8.72
CA VAL A 818 5.33 49.42 8.08
C VAL A 818 5.81 48.09 8.67
N GLY A 819 5.79 47.95 10.00
CA GLY A 819 6.18 46.73 10.71
C GLY A 819 5.28 45.54 10.40
N LEU A 820 3.96 45.76 10.35
CA LEU A 820 2.99 44.75 9.98
C LEU A 820 3.18 44.28 8.53
N ALA A 821 3.34 45.20 7.57
CA ALA A 821 3.50 44.83 6.16
C ALA A 821 4.80 44.05 5.90
N ILE A 822 5.93 44.52 6.45
CA ILE A 822 7.24 43.85 6.26
C ILE A 822 7.26 42.49 6.95
N SER A 823 6.73 42.36 8.17
CA SER A 823 6.67 41.08 8.87
C SER A 823 5.78 40.05 8.16
N GLN A 824 4.65 40.47 7.58
CA GLN A 824 3.80 39.59 6.75
C GLN A 824 4.48 39.20 5.43
N ALA A 825 5.21 40.12 4.77
CA ALA A 825 5.99 39.83 3.58
C ALA A 825 7.10 38.80 3.86
N MET A 826 7.80 38.94 4.99
CA MET A 826 8.80 37.97 5.45
C MET A 826 8.17 36.61 5.78
N ALA A 827 7.01 36.59 6.44
CA ALA A 827 6.29 35.36 6.80
C ALA A 827 5.86 34.52 5.59
N LEU A 828 5.63 35.14 4.42
CA LEU A 828 5.30 34.42 3.18
C LEU A 828 6.46 33.54 2.66
N THR A 829 7.70 33.87 3.01
CA THR A 829 8.90 33.11 2.62
C THR A 829 8.84 31.70 3.19
N GLY A 830 9.12 30.68 2.38
CA GLY A 830 9.01 29.28 2.77
C GLY A 830 7.57 28.72 2.84
N PHE A 831 6.55 29.49 3.27
CA PHE A 831 5.15 29.02 3.24
C PHE A 831 4.66 28.78 1.81
N LEU A 832 5.06 29.65 0.88
CA LEU A 832 4.66 29.55 -0.51
C LEU A 832 5.25 28.29 -1.18
N GLN A 833 6.55 28.00 -0.97
CA GLN A 833 7.17 26.74 -1.38
C GLN A 833 6.50 25.52 -0.73
N TRP A 834 6.28 25.57 0.58
CA TRP A 834 5.70 24.47 1.34
C TRP A 834 4.26 24.18 0.92
N GLY A 835 3.46 25.22 0.65
CA GLY A 835 2.09 25.13 0.15
C GLY A 835 2.01 24.41 -1.20
N ILE A 836 2.95 24.68 -2.10
CA ILE A 836 3.01 23.98 -3.39
C ILE A 836 3.36 22.51 -3.20
N ARG A 837 4.41 22.21 -2.41
CA ARG A 837 4.81 20.82 -2.12
C ARG A 837 3.64 20.04 -1.51
N GLN A 838 2.92 20.67 -0.59
CA GLN A 838 1.75 20.08 0.05
C GLN A 838 0.58 19.90 -0.92
N SER A 839 0.35 20.84 -1.83
CA SER A 839 -0.67 20.70 -2.90
C SER A 839 -0.35 19.57 -3.87
N ALA A 840 0.93 19.39 -4.21
CA ALA A 840 1.39 18.28 -5.04
C ALA A 840 1.20 16.95 -4.32
N GLU A 841 1.41 16.93 -2.99
CA GLU A 841 1.18 15.75 -2.18
C GLU A 841 -0.30 15.36 -2.12
N VAL A 842 -1.22 16.32 -1.96
CA VAL A 842 -2.67 16.05 -2.08
C VAL A 842 -3.00 15.42 -3.43
N ALA A 843 -2.45 15.96 -4.53
CA ALA A 843 -2.67 15.38 -5.86
C ALA A 843 -2.12 13.96 -5.99
N ASN A 844 -0.97 13.65 -5.38
CA ASN A 844 -0.41 12.30 -5.38
C ASN A 844 -1.32 11.32 -4.63
N GLN A 845 -1.79 11.72 -3.44
CA GLN A 845 -2.65 10.87 -2.60
C GLN A 845 -4.05 10.67 -3.21
N LEU A 846 -4.55 11.64 -3.99
CA LEU A 846 -5.81 11.51 -4.74
C LEU A 846 -5.76 10.41 -5.81
N MET A 847 -4.58 10.03 -6.33
CA MET A 847 -4.45 8.91 -7.26
C MET A 847 -4.87 7.58 -6.61
N SER A 848 -4.62 7.40 -5.31
CA SER A 848 -5.10 6.22 -4.58
C SER A 848 -6.63 6.22 -4.45
N VAL A 849 -7.24 7.40 -4.28
CA VAL A 849 -8.71 7.52 -4.26
C VAL A 849 -9.31 7.23 -5.63
N GLU A 850 -8.68 7.69 -6.72
CA GLU A 850 -9.09 7.39 -8.10
C GLU A 850 -9.18 5.87 -8.31
N ARG A 851 -8.13 5.14 -7.98
CA ARG A 851 -8.09 3.67 -8.05
C ARG A 851 -9.13 2.97 -7.18
N VAL A 852 -9.41 3.51 -5.99
CA VAL A 852 -10.48 2.99 -5.11
C VAL A 852 -11.86 3.21 -5.76
N MET A 853 -12.09 4.37 -6.38
CA MET A 853 -13.34 4.65 -7.08
C MET A 853 -13.53 3.80 -8.34
N GLU A 854 -12.47 3.44 -9.05
CA GLU A 854 -12.55 2.50 -10.19
C GLU A 854 -13.12 1.15 -9.77
N TYR A 855 -12.74 0.65 -8.60
CA TYR A 855 -13.24 -0.61 -8.07
C TYR A 855 -14.68 -0.51 -7.55
N ARG A 856 -15.12 0.68 -7.12
CA ARG A 856 -16.53 0.94 -6.79
C ARG A 856 -17.41 0.86 -8.04
N ASP A 857 -16.91 1.39 -9.15
CA ASP A 857 -17.67 1.55 -10.40
C ASP A 857 -17.43 0.37 -11.37
N LEU A 858 -17.05 -0.81 -10.86
CA LEU A 858 -16.91 -2.05 -11.65
C LEU A 858 -18.24 -2.48 -12.25
N VAL A 859 -18.18 -3.13 -13.41
CA VAL A 859 -19.36 -3.68 -14.08
C VAL A 859 -19.90 -4.84 -13.23
N SER A 860 -21.14 -4.69 -12.78
CA SER A 860 -21.88 -5.71 -12.01
C SER A 860 -22.36 -6.84 -12.91
N GLU A 861 -22.53 -8.04 -12.35
CA GLU A 861 -23.16 -9.18 -13.01
C GLU A 861 -24.57 -8.81 -13.52
N LYS A 862 -24.92 -9.30 -14.72
CA LYS A 862 -26.20 -9.01 -15.37
C LYS A 862 -27.35 -9.64 -14.57
N GLN A 863 -28.15 -8.78 -13.94
CA GLN A 863 -29.40 -9.14 -13.28
C GLN A 863 -30.59 -8.92 -14.24
N PRO A 864 -31.70 -9.65 -14.09
CA PRO A 864 -32.93 -9.36 -14.84
C PRO A 864 -33.52 -8.00 -14.43
N GLU A 865 -33.96 -7.19 -15.40
CA GLU A 865 -34.55 -5.86 -15.14
C GLU A 865 -35.80 -5.91 -14.25
N LYS A 866 -36.60 -6.96 -14.44
CA LYS A 866 -37.75 -7.31 -13.59
C LYS A 866 -37.65 -8.79 -13.24
N PRO A 867 -37.16 -9.14 -12.04
CA PRO A 867 -37.05 -10.53 -11.61
C PRO A 867 -38.44 -11.17 -11.54
N GLN A 868 -38.58 -12.36 -12.12
CA GLN A 868 -39.78 -13.18 -11.95
C GLN A 868 -39.79 -13.76 -10.54
N GLU A 869 -40.87 -13.56 -9.79
CA GLU A 869 -41.05 -14.22 -8.49
C GLU A 869 -41.41 -15.69 -8.69
N VAL A 870 -40.59 -16.57 -8.13
CA VAL A 870 -40.83 -18.01 -8.04
C VAL A 870 -41.26 -18.40 -6.62
N SER A 871 -42.03 -19.48 -6.48
CA SER A 871 -42.43 -20.06 -5.19
C SER A 871 -41.21 -20.29 -4.27
N ALA A 872 -41.43 -20.28 -2.96
CA ALA A 872 -40.40 -20.61 -1.97
C ALA A 872 -39.90 -22.06 -2.11
N GLU A 873 -40.77 -22.95 -2.60
CA GLU A 873 -40.52 -24.39 -2.77
C GLU A 873 -39.82 -24.74 -4.08
N TRP A 874 -39.72 -23.79 -5.02
CA TRP A 874 -39.00 -24.01 -6.27
C TRP A 874 -37.49 -24.19 -6.02
N PRO A 875 -36.82 -25.15 -6.69
CA PRO A 875 -37.37 -26.17 -7.58
C PRO A 875 -38.02 -27.35 -6.82
N GLU A 876 -39.16 -27.85 -7.32
CA GLU A 876 -39.93 -28.93 -6.72
C GLU A 876 -39.39 -30.31 -7.13
N THR A 877 -39.10 -30.50 -8.42
CA THR A 877 -38.70 -31.79 -8.98
C THR A 877 -37.23 -31.84 -9.41
N GLY A 878 -36.66 -30.70 -9.80
CA GLY A 878 -35.27 -30.62 -10.25
C GLY A 878 -35.05 -31.11 -11.69
N LYS A 879 -36.05 -30.96 -12.57
CA LYS A 879 -35.92 -31.22 -14.01
C LYS A 879 -35.10 -30.10 -14.66
N LEU A 880 -34.10 -30.45 -15.47
CA LEU A 880 -33.22 -29.49 -16.14
C LEU A 880 -33.28 -29.66 -17.67
N GLU A 881 -33.56 -28.57 -18.39
CA GLU A 881 -33.53 -28.52 -19.85
C GLU A 881 -32.60 -27.41 -20.34
N MET A 882 -31.73 -27.74 -21.30
CA MET A 882 -30.82 -26.83 -22.00
C MET A 882 -31.12 -26.89 -23.50
N LYS A 883 -31.39 -25.73 -24.12
CA LYS A 883 -31.74 -25.59 -25.54
C LYS A 883 -30.78 -24.59 -26.22
N ASP A 884 -30.00 -25.07 -27.19
CA ASP A 884 -28.93 -24.35 -27.91
C ASP A 884 -28.03 -23.49 -26.99
N VAL A 885 -27.59 -24.05 -25.87
CA VAL A 885 -26.80 -23.30 -24.89
C VAL A 885 -25.38 -23.08 -25.39
N ARG A 886 -24.94 -21.82 -25.41
CA ARG A 886 -23.57 -21.42 -25.72
C ARG A 886 -22.97 -20.66 -24.54
N TYR A 887 -21.72 -20.96 -24.22
CA TYR A 887 -21.02 -20.37 -23.08
C TYR A 887 -19.76 -19.67 -23.55
N ARG A 888 -19.61 -18.40 -23.17
CA ARG A 888 -18.43 -17.60 -23.43
C ARG A 888 -17.92 -17.03 -22.12
N TYR A 889 -16.60 -17.13 -21.89
CA TYR A 889 -15.97 -16.49 -20.73
C TYR A 889 -16.03 -14.95 -20.84
N PHE A 890 -16.07 -14.41 -22.06
CA PHE A 890 -16.28 -13.00 -22.33
C PHE A 890 -16.91 -12.77 -23.71
N LYS A 891 -17.54 -11.61 -23.92
CA LYS A 891 -18.35 -11.31 -25.10
C LYS A 891 -17.60 -11.46 -26.43
N GLU A 892 -16.32 -11.09 -26.45
CA GLU A 892 -15.46 -11.18 -27.63
C GLU A 892 -14.82 -12.57 -27.83
N ALA A 893 -14.99 -13.50 -26.88
CA ALA A 893 -14.40 -14.83 -26.95
C ALA A 893 -15.19 -15.77 -27.87
N ASP A 894 -14.49 -16.77 -28.39
CA ASP A 894 -15.12 -17.92 -29.02
C ASP A 894 -15.93 -18.72 -27.98
N PRO A 895 -17.11 -19.26 -28.38
CA PRO A 895 -17.92 -20.09 -27.50
C PRO A 895 -17.20 -21.39 -27.15
N VAL A 896 -17.03 -21.63 -25.86
CA VAL A 896 -16.44 -22.86 -25.31
C VAL A 896 -17.46 -23.98 -25.33
N LEU A 897 -18.73 -23.68 -25.03
CA LEU A 897 -19.84 -24.58 -25.31
C LEU A 897 -20.55 -24.13 -26.58
N LYS A 898 -20.76 -25.06 -27.52
CA LYS A 898 -21.15 -24.76 -28.90
C LYS A 898 -22.55 -25.31 -29.23
N GLY A 899 -23.58 -24.83 -28.54
CA GLY A 899 -24.96 -25.24 -28.81
C GLY A 899 -25.31 -26.56 -28.15
N VAL A 900 -25.12 -26.62 -26.83
CA VAL A 900 -25.43 -27.79 -26.01
C VAL A 900 -26.95 -27.94 -25.88
N ASN A 901 -27.46 -29.11 -26.26
CA ASN A 901 -28.86 -29.51 -26.08
C ASN A 901 -28.89 -30.71 -25.13
N LEU A 902 -29.51 -30.54 -23.97
CA LEU A 902 -29.51 -31.53 -22.89
C LEU A 902 -30.86 -31.52 -22.17
N SER A 903 -31.39 -32.71 -21.87
CA SER A 903 -32.60 -32.87 -21.06
C SER A 903 -32.34 -33.92 -19.99
N ILE A 904 -32.43 -33.51 -18.73
CA ILE A 904 -32.24 -34.33 -17.53
C ILE A 904 -33.57 -34.39 -16.79
N LYS A 905 -34.04 -35.61 -16.53
CA LYS A 905 -35.29 -35.88 -15.81
C LYS A 905 -35.10 -35.63 -14.31
N ALA A 906 -36.21 -35.44 -13.61
CA ALA A 906 -36.19 -35.33 -12.15
C ALA A 906 -35.60 -36.60 -11.51
N LYS A 907 -34.80 -36.42 -10.46
CA LYS A 907 -34.13 -37.48 -9.66
C LYS A 907 -33.06 -38.30 -10.41
N GLU A 908 -32.74 -37.94 -11.65
CA GLU A 908 -31.77 -38.65 -12.48
C GLU A 908 -30.33 -38.38 -12.02
N LYS A 909 -29.47 -39.41 -12.00
CA LYS A 909 -28.03 -39.33 -11.71
C LYS A 909 -27.24 -39.30 -13.01
N ILE A 910 -26.51 -38.23 -13.25
CA ILE A 910 -25.78 -37.99 -14.50
C ILE A 910 -24.28 -37.93 -14.25
N GLY A 911 -23.53 -38.87 -14.82
CA GLY A 911 -22.06 -38.82 -14.85
C GLY A 911 -21.57 -37.96 -16.01
N ILE A 912 -20.56 -37.10 -15.82
CA ILE A 912 -20.01 -36.21 -16.85
C ILE A 912 -18.52 -36.49 -17.02
N VAL A 913 -18.12 -36.87 -18.24
CA VAL A 913 -16.72 -37.19 -18.59
C VAL A 913 -16.28 -36.54 -19.88
N GLY A 914 -14.96 -36.49 -20.06
CA GLY A 914 -14.32 -35.93 -21.25
C GLY A 914 -12.88 -35.56 -20.94
N ARG A 915 -12.07 -35.36 -21.98
CA ARG A 915 -10.67 -34.93 -21.83
C ARG A 915 -10.58 -33.59 -21.08
N THR A 916 -9.42 -33.31 -20.49
CA THR A 916 -9.15 -31.99 -19.90
C THR A 916 -9.30 -30.92 -20.98
N GLY A 917 -10.06 -29.85 -20.70
CA GLY A 917 -10.39 -28.82 -21.68
C GLY A 917 -11.62 -29.09 -22.55
N ALA A 918 -12.33 -30.22 -22.39
CA ALA A 918 -13.53 -30.54 -23.19
C ALA A 918 -14.78 -29.68 -22.88
N GLY A 919 -14.73 -28.82 -21.86
CA GLY A 919 -15.84 -27.95 -21.46
C GLY A 919 -16.63 -28.36 -20.20
N LYS A 920 -16.16 -29.37 -19.44
CA LYS A 920 -16.86 -29.89 -18.24
C LYS A 920 -17.12 -28.82 -17.17
N SER A 921 -16.08 -28.13 -16.72
CA SER A 921 -16.22 -27.05 -15.73
C SER A 921 -16.98 -25.85 -16.30
N SER A 922 -16.92 -25.61 -17.62
CA SER A 922 -17.72 -24.58 -18.29
C SER A 922 -19.22 -24.92 -18.29
N LEU A 923 -19.59 -26.20 -18.36
CA LEU A 923 -20.96 -26.66 -18.20
C LEU A 923 -21.48 -26.38 -16.78
N ILE A 924 -20.67 -26.61 -15.74
CA ILE A 924 -21.00 -26.16 -14.38
C ILE A 924 -21.15 -24.64 -14.34
N GLY A 925 -20.24 -23.90 -14.99
CA GLY A 925 -20.31 -22.44 -15.10
C GLY A 925 -21.61 -21.91 -15.72
N THR A 926 -22.21 -22.64 -16.67
CA THR A 926 -23.54 -22.27 -17.23
C THR A 926 -24.66 -22.37 -16.21
N LEU A 927 -24.68 -23.42 -15.38
CA LEU A 927 -25.73 -23.63 -14.36
C LEU A 927 -25.76 -22.52 -13.33
N PHE A 928 -24.58 -22.06 -12.89
CA PHE A 928 -24.44 -20.96 -11.94
C PHE A 928 -24.41 -19.57 -12.59
N ARG A 929 -24.50 -19.50 -13.93
CA ARG A 929 -24.39 -18.26 -14.73
C ARG A 929 -23.20 -17.40 -14.30
N LEU A 930 -21.99 -17.99 -14.31
CA LEU A 930 -20.75 -17.32 -13.88
C LEU A 930 -20.11 -16.44 -14.96
N ALA A 931 -20.51 -16.64 -16.22
CA ALA A 931 -20.10 -15.82 -17.37
C ALA A 931 -21.28 -15.66 -18.35
N GLU A 932 -20.99 -15.25 -19.58
CA GLU A 932 -22.01 -15.01 -20.61
C GLU A 932 -22.58 -16.33 -21.13
N VAL A 933 -23.91 -16.45 -21.02
CA VAL A 933 -24.70 -17.61 -21.48
C VAL A 933 -25.68 -17.13 -22.54
N GLU A 934 -25.63 -17.75 -23.71
CA GLU A 934 -26.65 -17.62 -24.77
C GLU A 934 -27.46 -18.93 -24.85
N GLY A 935 -28.71 -18.85 -25.30
CA GLY A 935 -29.64 -19.98 -25.32
C GLY A 935 -30.55 -20.02 -24.08
N ASP A 936 -31.38 -21.06 -23.99
CA ASP A 936 -32.38 -21.22 -22.92
C ASP A 936 -31.97 -22.33 -21.94
N ILE A 937 -31.94 -22.00 -20.65
CA ILE A 937 -31.79 -22.96 -19.54
C ILE A 937 -33.03 -22.87 -18.66
N GLU A 938 -33.76 -23.98 -18.55
CA GLU A 938 -35.02 -24.11 -17.82
C GLU A 938 -34.87 -25.10 -16.66
N ILE A 939 -35.31 -24.71 -15.46
CA ILE A 939 -35.41 -25.59 -14.27
C ILE A 939 -36.88 -25.66 -13.85
N ASP A 940 -37.45 -26.87 -13.85
CA ASP A 940 -38.89 -27.12 -13.64
C ASP A 940 -39.79 -26.24 -14.53
N GLY A 941 -39.37 -26.02 -15.79
CA GLY A 941 -40.09 -25.20 -16.78
C GLY A 941 -39.94 -23.68 -16.60
N VAL A 942 -39.18 -23.21 -15.61
CA VAL A 942 -38.90 -21.78 -15.40
C VAL A 942 -37.54 -21.43 -16.01
N LYS A 943 -37.52 -20.43 -16.91
CA LYS A 943 -36.26 -19.93 -17.50
C LYS A 943 -35.39 -19.23 -16.45
N THR A 944 -34.13 -19.63 -16.37
CA THR A 944 -33.17 -19.13 -15.37
C THR A 944 -32.69 -17.71 -15.63
N ASP A 945 -32.85 -17.18 -16.84
CA ASP A 945 -32.50 -15.81 -17.23
C ASP A 945 -33.37 -14.74 -16.54
N LYS A 946 -34.65 -15.07 -16.28
CA LYS A 946 -35.64 -14.22 -15.61
C LYS A 946 -35.56 -14.22 -14.08
N ILE A 947 -34.79 -15.12 -13.48
CA ILE A 947 -34.64 -15.25 -12.03
C ILE A 947 -33.42 -14.46 -11.55
N ALA A 948 -33.52 -13.81 -10.39
CA ALA A 948 -32.38 -13.16 -9.76
C ALA A 948 -31.28 -14.17 -9.40
N LEU A 949 -30.02 -13.86 -9.70
CA LEU A 949 -28.90 -14.81 -9.54
C LEU A 949 -28.78 -15.34 -8.12
N GLN A 950 -28.98 -14.49 -7.11
CA GLN A 950 -28.90 -14.90 -5.70
C GLN A 950 -29.92 -16.00 -5.36
N LYS A 951 -31.13 -15.93 -5.91
CA LYS A 951 -32.20 -16.91 -5.69
C LYS A 951 -31.99 -18.19 -6.49
N LEU A 952 -31.44 -18.08 -7.71
CA LEU A 952 -31.04 -19.24 -8.51
C LEU A 952 -29.93 -20.04 -7.81
N ARG A 953 -28.85 -19.37 -7.40
CA ARG A 953 -27.66 -19.99 -6.83
C ARG A 953 -27.90 -20.57 -5.43
N SER A 954 -28.81 -20.00 -4.64
CA SER A 954 -29.17 -20.57 -3.33
C SER A 954 -29.92 -21.91 -3.43
N LYS A 955 -30.57 -22.18 -4.58
CA LYS A 955 -31.38 -23.38 -4.85
C LYS A 955 -30.65 -24.50 -5.56
N VAL A 956 -29.36 -24.34 -5.85
CA VAL A 956 -28.48 -25.38 -6.40
C VAL A 956 -27.34 -25.63 -5.41
N SER A 957 -27.13 -26.89 -5.03
CA SER A 957 -26.01 -27.27 -4.16
C SER A 957 -24.81 -27.70 -5.00
N ILE A 958 -23.59 -27.36 -4.55
CA ILE A 958 -22.35 -27.78 -5.19
C ILE A 958 -21.34 -28.30 -4.17
N ILE A 959 -20.58 -29.31 -4.57
CA ILE A 959 -19.34 -29.75 -3.92
C ILE A 959 -18.20 -29.48 -4.92
N PRO A 960 -17.38 -28.44 -4.70
CA PRO A 960 -16.33 -28.04 -5.63
C PRO A 960 -15.13 -29.00 -5.60
N GLN A 961 -14.30 -28.90 -6.64
CA GLN A 961 -13.03 -29.63 -6.77
C GLN A 961 -12.05 -29.28 -5.65
N ASP A 962 -11.90 -27.97 -5.37
CA ASP A 962 -11.09 -27.46 -4.26
C ASP A 962 -12.00 -27.04 -3.09
N PRO A 963 -11.99 -27.77 -1.96
CA PRO A 963 -12.86 -27.46 -0.83
C PRO A 963 -12.34 -26.22 -0.08
N VAL A 964 -13.01 -25.09 -0.30
CA VAL A 964 -12.66 -23.81 0.34
C VAL A 964 -13.34 -23.70 1.72
N LEU A 965 -12.51 -23.52 2.75
CA LEU A 965 -12.92 -23.12 4.09
C LEU A 965 -12.38 -21.73 4.43
N PHE A 966 -13.15 -20.98 5.21
CA PHE A 966 -12.83 -19.62 5.61
C PHE A 966 -12.41 -19.60 7.08
N SER A 967 -11.56 -18.65 7.47
CA SER A 967 -11.18 -18.50 8.87
C SER A 967 -12.39 -18.09 9.72
N GLY A 968 -12.53 -18.72 10.89
CA GLY A 968 -13.67 -18.51 11.77
C GLY A 968 -14.06 -19.79 12.50
N THR A 969 -15.33 -19.90 12.90
CA THR A 969 -15.82 -21.11 13.58
C THR A 969 -16.28 -22.16 12.57
N LEU A 970 -16.26 -23.43 12.98
CA LEU A 970 -16.83 -24.52 12.18
C LEU A 970 -18.31 -24.27 11.88
N ARG A 971 -19.08 -23.80 12.86
CA ARG A 971 -20.48 -23.38 12.69
C ARG A 971 -20.65 -22.42 11.52
N ARG A 972 -19.85 -21.35 11.50
CA ARG A 972 -19.93 -20.31 10.48
C ARG A 972 -19.52 -20.81 9.10
N ASN A 973 -18.62 -21.79 9.04
CA ASN A 973 -18.24 -22.42 7.78
C ASN A 973 -19.36 -23.32 7.23
N LEU A 974 -20.18 -23.93 8.08
CA LEU A 974 -21.31 -24.76 7.66
C LEU A 974 -22.53 -23.91 7.30
N ASP A 975 -22.85 -22.92 8.13
CA ASP A 975 -23.98 -22.02 7.97
C ASP A 975 -23.58 -20.55 8.24
N PRO A 976 -23.13 -19.81 7.21
CA PRO A 976 -22.78 -18.40 7.36
C PRO A 976 -23.96 -17.46 7.62
N PHE A 977 -25.20 -17.90 7.35
CA PHE A 977 -26.41 -17.09 7.51
C PHE A 977 -27.07 -17.26 8.88
N GLU A 978 -26.66 -18.28 9.65
CA GLU A 978 -27.29 -18.67 10.92
C GLU A 978 -28.78 -19.01 10.76
N GLU A 979 -29.14 -19.64 9.64
CA GLU A 979 -30.49 -20.10 9.31
C GLU A 979 -30.86 -21.39 10.05
N TYR A 980 -29.88 -22.24 10.37
CA TYR A 980 -30.10 -23.57 10.93
C TYR A 980 -29.79 -23.64 12.43
N LYS A 981 -30.60 -24.41 13.16
CA LYS A 981 -30.36 -24.73 14.58
C LYS A 981 -29.16 -25.66 14.72
N ASP A 982 -28.42 -25.54 15.83
CA ASP A 982 -27.23 -26.34 16.13
C ASP A 982 -27.48 -27.86 16.02
N ALA A 983 -28.67 -28.32 16.38
CA ALA A 983 -29.04 -29.73 16.24
C ALA A 983 -28.96 -30.25 14.79
N ALA A 984 -29.36 -29.44 13.81
CA ALA A 984 -29.26 -29.81 12.40
C ALA A 984 -27.80 -29.83 11.91
N LEU A 985 -26.97 -28.92 12.39
CA LEU A 985 -25.53 -28.89 12.11
C LEU A 985 -24.84 -30.13 12.67
N TRP A 986 -25.14 -30.51 13.91
CA TRP A 986 -24.64 -31.74 14.53
C TRP A 986 -25.04 -32.98 13.76
N GLN A 987 -26.32 -33.08 13.41
CA GLN A 987 -26.83 -34.18 12.61
C GLN A 987 -26.10 -34.26 11.26
N SER A 988 -25.90 -33.14 10.57
CA SER A 988 -25.17 -33.13 9.29
C SER A 988 -23.70 -33.56 9.41
N LEU A 989 -23.04 -33.28 10.54
CA LEU A 989 -21.67 -33.69 10.82
C LEU A 989 -21.56 -35.16 11.21
N GLU A 990 -22.56 -35.68 11.91
CA GLU A 990 -22.68 -37.10 12.25
C GLU A 990 -22.89 -37.95 10.99
N GLU A 991 -23.70 -37.47 10.04
CA GLU A 991 -23.98 -38.13 8.77
C GLU A 991 -22.78 -38.22 7.81
N VAL A 992 -21.73 -37.43 8.05
CA VAL A 992 -20.46 -37.48 7.30
C VAL A 992 -19.31 -38.04 8.14
N GLU A 993 -19.61 -38.68 9.26
CA GLU A 993 -18.65 -39.29 10.20
C GLU A 993 -17.57 -38.32 10.74
N LEU A 994 -17.86 -37.01 10.76
CA LEU A 994 -16.99 -35.99 11.36
C LEU A 994 -17.35 -35.68 12.83
N LYS A 995 -18.05 -36.59 13.49
CA LYS A 995 -18.52 -36.43 14.88
C LYS A 995 -17.37 -36.21 15.85
N ASP A 996 -16.22 -36.86 15.65
CA ASP A 996 -15.07 -36.76 16.55
C ASP A 996 -14.43 -35.36 16.53
N ILE A 997 -14.40 -34.72 15.35
CA ILE A 997 -13.94 -33.33 15.20
C ILE A 997 -14.90 -32.38 15.92
N ALA A 998 -16.19 -32.66 15.84
CA ALA A 998 -17.22 -31.88 16.50
C ALA A 998 -17.32 -32.19 18.01
N SER A 999 -16.84 -33.34 18.50
CA SER A 999 -16.97 -33.75 19.90
C SER A 999 -15.88 -33.20 20.83
N GLY A 1000 -14.94 -32.41 20.32
CA GLY A 1000 -13.95 -31.70 21.12
C GLY A 1000 -14.57 -30.62 22.03
N PRO A 1001 -13.81 -30.07 23.00
CA PRO A 1001 -14.32 -29.14 24.02
C PRO A 1001 -14.93 -27.83 23.48
N LEU A 1002 -14.60 -27.46 22.23
CA LEU A 1002 -15.13 -26.27 21.55
C LEU A 1002 -16.23 -26.60 20.52
N ALA A 1003 -16.39 -27.87 20.14
CA ALA A 1003 -17.38 -28.36 19.19
C ALA A 1003 -17.62 -27.49 17.94
N LEU A 1004 -18.85 -27.02 17.70
CA LEU A 1004 -19.20 -26.13 16.59
C LEU A 1004 -18.49 -24.77 16.64
N GLN A 1005 -17.92 -24.39 17.79
CA GLN A 1005 -17.10 -23.19 17.96
C GLN A 1005 -15.60 -23.43 17.73
N ALA A 1006 -15.20 -24.66 17.33
CA ALA A 1006 -13.83 -24.96 16.96
C ALA A 1006 -13.34 -24.01 15.86
N GLU A 1007 -12.09 -23.54 16.01
CA GLU A 1007 -11.47 -22.59 15.10
C GLU A 1007 -10.99 -23.29 13.82
N VAL A 1008 -11.46 -22.77 12.69
CA VAL A 1008 -10.99 -23.10 11.35
C VAL A 1008 -9.92 -22.09 10.98
N LEU A 1009 -8.70 -22.57 10.71
CA LEU A 1009 -7.60 -21.72 10.26
C LEU A 1009 -7.77 -21.31 8.80
N ALA A 1010 -6.98 -20.34 8.34
CA ALA A 1010 -7.04 -19.83 6.96
C ALA A 1010 -6.93 -20.96 5.93
N GLY A 1011 -7.89 -21.04 5.00
CA GLY A 1011 -7.96 -22.10 3.99
C GLY A 1011 -8.24 -23.51 4.54
N GLY A 1012 -8.56 -23.63 5.83
CA GLY A 1012 -8.74 -24.91 6.51
C GLY A 1012 -7.43 -25.69 6.67
N SER A 1013 -6.29 -25.02 6.85
CA SER A 1013 -4.98 -25.67 6.94
C SER A 1013 -4.82 -26.65 8.11
N ASN A 1014 -5.70 -26.58 9.11
CA ASN A 1014 -5.78 -27.52 10.22
C ASN A 1014 -6.59 -28.80 9.92
N TYR A 1015 -7.17 -28.92 8.72
CA TYR A 1015 -7.92 -30.08 8.27
C TYR A 1015 -7.26 -30.75 7.06
N SER A 1016 -7.36 -32.07 6.98
CA SER A 1016 -6.93 -32.82 5.79
C SER A 1016 -7.80 -32.46 4.58
N VAL A 1017 -7.33 -32.74 3.36
CA VAL A 1017 -8.12 -32.53 2.15
C VAL A 1017 -9.46 -33.29 2.21
N GLY A 1018 -9.43 -34.56 2.65
CA GLY A 1018 -10.64 -35.37 2.84
C GLY A 1018 -11.62 -34.79 3.86
N GLN A 1019 -11.13 -34.31 5.01
CA GLN A 1019 -11.98 -33.65 6.01
C GLN A 1019 -12.63 -32.38 5.48
N ARG A 1020 -11.90 -31.55 4.72
CA ARG A 1020 -12.46 -30.36 4.07
C ARG A 1020 -13.56 -30.71 3.07
N GLN A 1021 -13.39 -31.83 2.36
CA GLN A 1021 -14.41 -32.36 1.44
C GLN A 1021 -15.67 -32.80 2.18
N LEU A 1022 -15.54 -33.54 3.28
CA LEU A 1022 -16.65 -33.98 4.13
C LEU A 1022 -17.41 -32.77 4.73
N ILE A 1023 -16.70 -31.69 5.12
CA ILE A 1023 -17.35 -30.44 5.54
C ILE A 1023 -18.17 -29.83 4.39
N CYS A 1024 -17.68 -29.88 3.15
CA CYS A 1024 -18.45 -29.43 1.98
C CYS A 1024 -19.67 -30.32 1.70
N LEU A 1025 -19.57 -31.63 1.95
CA LEU A 1025 -20.69 -32.55 1.87
C LEU A 1025 -21.75 -32.23 2.94
N ALA A 1026 -21.33 -31.95 4.18
CA ALA A 1026 -22.23 -31.51 5.24
C ALA A 1026 -22.98 -30.21 4.87
N ARG A 1027 -22.32 -29.24 4.20
CA ARG A 1027 -22.98 -28.03 3.67
C ARG A 1027 -24.07 -28.37 2.64
N ALA A 1028 -23.82 -29.34 1.77
CA ALA A 1028 -24.79 -29.77 0.77
C ALA A 1028 -26.02 -30.45 1.41
N ILE A 1029 -25.79 -31.28 2.44
CA ILE A 1029 -26.84 -31.96 3.22
C ILE A 1029 -27.73 -30.93 3.92
N LEU A 1030 -27.13 -29.93 4.59
CA LEU A 1030 -27.87 -28.89 5.30
C LEU A 1030 -28.83 -28.10 4.40
N ARG A 1031 -28.40 -27.78 3.18
CA ARG A 1031 -29.21 -27.01 2.22
C ARG A 1031 -30.33 -27.83 1.60
N ASN A 1032 -30.16 -29.15 1.47
CA ASN A 1032 -31.15 -30.09 0.93
C ASN A 1032 -31.83 -29.63 -0.38
N ASN A 1033 -31.06 -29.06 -1.31
CA ASN A 1033 -31.55 -28.61 -2.62
C ASN A 1033 -31.81 -29.81 -3.55
N LYS A 1034 -32.81 -29.69 -4.44
CA LYS A 1034 -33.18 -30.77 -5.40
C LYS A 1034 -32.16 -31.01 -6.51
N ILE A 1035 -31.21 -30.10 -6.72
CA ILE A 1035 -30.14 -30.23 -7.71
C ILE A 1035 -28.80 -30.15 -6.98
N LEU A 1036 -27.99 -31.19 -7.15
CA LEU A 1036 -26.63 -31.31 -6.60
C LEU A 1036 -25.61 -31.44 -7.73
N VAL A 1037 -24.54 -30.64 -7.68
CA VAL A 1037 -23.41 -30.71 -8.61
C VAL A 1037 -22.16 -31.15 -7.84
N LEU A 1038 -21.48 -32.17 -8.35
CA LEU A 1038 -20.24 -32.70 -7.79
C LEU A 1038 -19.13 -32.45 -8.83
N ASP A 1039 -18.18 -31.58 -8.51
CA ASP A 1039 -17.05 -31.27 -9.40
C ASP A 1039 -15.80 -31.98 -8.89
N GLU A 1040 -15.52 -33.20 -9.37
CA GLU A 1040 -14.33 -33.97 -9.02
C GLU A 1040 -14.09 -34.14 -7.50
N ALA A 1041 -15.17 -34.26 -6.74
CA ALA A 1041 -15.14 -34.22 -5.28
C ALA A 1041 -14.22 -35.27 -4.61
N THR A 1042 -13.77 -36.31 -5.32
CA THR A 1042 -13.01 -37.43 -4.74
C THR A 1042 -11.59 -37.56 -5.30
N ALA A 1043 -11.11 -36.57 -6.07
CA ALA A 1043 -9.82 -36.64 -6.75
C ALA A 1043 -8.61 -36.77 -5.80
N ASN A 1044 -8.65 -36.04 -4.67
CA ASN A 1044 -7.54 -35.87 -3.71
C ASN A 1044 -7.81 -36.49 -2.34
N VAL A 1045 -8.61 -37.56 -2.31
CA VAL A 1045 -9.09 -38.21 -1.09
C VAL A 1045 -8.65 -39.68 -1.06
N ASP A 1046 -8.36 -40.20 0.12
CA ASP A 1046 -8.02 -41.61 0.34
C ASP A 1046 -9.22 -42.53 0.01
N PRO A 1047 -8.98 -43.81 -0.34
CA PRO A 1047 -10.05 -44.72 -0.77
C PRO A 1047 -11.19 -44.90 0.25
N ASN A 1048 -10.86 -44.93 1.55
CA ASN A 1048 -11.86 -45.11 2.62
C ASN A 1048 -12.79 -43.90 2.69
N THR A 1049 -12.22 -42.69 2.66
CA THR A 1049 -13.01 -41.45 2.68
C THR A 1049 -13.78 -41.25 1.35
N ASP A 1050 -13.24 -41.69 0.20
CA ASP A 1050 -13.97 -41.72 -1.09
C ASP A 1050 -15.23 -42.62 -0.99
N ALA A 1051 -15.08 -43.83 -0.45
CA ALA A 1051 -16.20 -44.76 -0.25
C ALA A 1051 -17.30 -44.17 0.67
N LEU A 1052 -16.90 -43.53 1.77
CA LEU A 1052 -17.82 -42.83 2.66
C LEU A 1052 -18.60 -41.73 1.93
N ILE A 1053 -17.91 -40.85 1.20
CA ILE A 1053 -18.53 -39.77 0.42
C ILE A 1053 -19.56 -40.34 -0.56
N GLN A 1054 -19.20 -41.40 -1.31
CA GLN A 1054 -20.10 -42.04 -2.26
C GLN A 1054 -21.34 -42.65 -1.59
N GLN A 1055 -21.16 -43.35 -0.47
CA GLN A 1055 -22.27 -43.95 0.29
C GLN A 1055 -23.24 -42.88 0.82
N THR A 1056 -22.72 -41.79 1.39
CA THR A 1056 -23.55 -40.68 1.88
C THR A 1056 -24.29 -39.99 0.74
N ILE A 1057 -23.65 -39.83 -0.44
CA ILE A 1057 -24.30 -39.25 -1.62
C ILE A 1057 -25.50 -40.10 -2.06
N ARG A 1058 -25.32 -41.42 -2.16
CA ARG A 1058 -26.37 -42.36 -2.59
C ARG A 1058 -27.57 -42.38 -1.65
N THR A 1059 -27.31 -42.34 -0.35
CA THR A 1059 -28.37 -42.43 0.68
C THR A 1059 -29.12 -41.12 0.87
N ARG A 1060 -28.41 -39.97 0.95
CA ARG A 1060 -29.03 -38.67 1.28
C ARG A 1060 -29.60 -37.94 0.08
N PHE A 1061 -29.00 -38.09 -1.09
CA PHE A 1061 -29.44 -37.40 -2.30
C PHE A 1061 -30.19 -38.32 -3.27
N ALA A 1062 -30.80 -39.40 -2.78
CA ALA A 1062 -31.61 -40.34 -3.58
C ALA A 1062 -32.71 -39.60 -4.36
N ASP A 1063 -33.43 -38.68 -3.71
CA ASP A 1063 -34.53 -37.89 -4.30
C ASP A 1063 -34.10 -36.62 -5.05
N CYS A 1064 -32.80 -36.41 -5.27
CA CYS A 1064 -32.25 -35.23 -5.93
C CYS A 1064 -31.73 -35.56 -7.34
N THR A 1065 -31.75 -34.60 -8.26
CA THR A 1065 -31.01 -34.70 -9.52
C THR A 1065 -29.53 -34.43 -9.23
N VAL A 1066 -28.64 -35.36 -9.59
CA VAL A 1066 -27.20 -35.28 -9.25
C VAL A 1066 -26.37 -35.24 -10.53
N LEU A 1067 -25.51 -34.24 -10.68
CA LEU A 1067 -24.57 -34.11 -11.79
C LEU A 1067 -23.15 -34.32 -11.27
N THR A 1068 -22.49 -35.39 -11.70
CA THR A 1068 -21.17 -35.80 -11.22
C THR A 1068 -20.11 -35.65 -12.30
N VAL A 1069 -19.28 -34.62 -12.22
CA VAL A 1069 -18.06 -34.53 -13.02
C VAL A 1069 -16.98 -35.38 -12.34
N ALA A 1070 -16.46 -36.36 -13.05
CA ALA A 1070 -15.43 -37.24 -12.51
C ALA A 1070 -14.29 -37.48 -13.49
N HIS A 1071 -13.08 -37.53 -12.95
CA HIS A 1071 -11.90 -38.04 -13.66
C HIS A 1071 -11.67 -39.53 -13.44
N ARG A 1072 -12.26 -40.11 -12.39
CA ARG A 1072 -12.24 -41.54 -12.11
C ARG A 1072 -13.51 -42.15 -12.69
N LEU A 1073 -13.37 -43.10 -13.62
CA LEU A 1073 -14.54 -43.68 -14.28
C LEU A 1073 -15.38 -44.52 -13.32
N HIS A 1074 -14.78 -45.12 -12.28
CA HIS A 1074 -15.49 -45.97 -11.32
C HIS A 1074 -16.64 -45.24 -10.60
N THR A 1075 -16.53 -43.93 -10.37
CA THR A 1075 -17.53 -43.14 -9.62
C THR A 1075 -18.78 -42.78 -10.44
N ILE A 1076 -18.81 -43.10 -11.73
CA ILE A 1076 -19.91 -42.72 -12.64
C ILE A 1076 -20.49 -43.89 -13.42
N MET A 1077 -19.88 -45.09 -13.36
CA MET A 1077 -20.37 -46.24 -14.12
C MET A 1077 -21.74 -46.73 -13.64
N ASP A 1078 -22.11 -46.39 -12.42
CA ASP A 1078 -23.39 -46.67 -11.77
C ASP A 1078 -24.41 -45.52 -11.88
N SER A 1079 -24.11 -44.48 -12.67
CA SER A 1079 -25.05 -43.39 -12.96
C SER A 1079 -26.14 -43.83 -13.95
N ASP A 1080 -27.34 -43.27 -13.84
CA ASP A 1080 -28.46 -43.55 -14.75
C ASP A 1080 -28.08 -43.29 -16.21
N ARG A 1081 -27.38 -42.17 -16.45
CA ARG A 1081 -26.82 -41.81 -17.75
C ARG A 1081 -25.46 -41.14 -17.63
N VAL A 1082 -24.65 -41.27 -18.67
CA VAL A 1082 -23.34 -40.62 -18.78
C VAL A 1082 -23.31 -39.67 -19.97
N LEU A 1083 -22.92 -38.43 -19.70
CA LEU A 1083 -22.64 -37.37 -20.67
C LEU A 1083 -21.14 -37.35 -20.99
N VAL A 1084 -20.80 -37.66 -22.24
CA VAL A 1084 -19.43 -37.54 -22.75
C VAL A 1084 -19.28 -36.22 -23.52
N MET A 1085 -18.45 -35.33 -23.01
CA MET A 1085 -18.12 -34.04 -23.64
C MET A 1085 -16.88 -34.15 -24.53
N SER A 1086 -16.96 -33.56 -25.73
CA SER A 1086 -15.83 -33.38 -26.64
C SER A 1086 -15.86 -32.00 -27.29
N ASP A 1087 -14.78 -31.24 -27.19
CA ASP A 1087 -14.56 -29.95 -27.87
C ASP A 1087 -15.71 -28.92 -27.72
N GLY A 1088 -16.39 -28.93 -26.57
CA GLY A 1088 -17.50 -28.02 -26.28
C GLY A 1088 -18.89 -28.50 -26.73
N LEU A 1089 -18.99 -29.74 -27.22
CA LEU A 1089 -20.22 -30.37 -27.69
C LEU A 1089 -20.57 -31.61 -26.86
N VAL A 1090 -21.84 -31.99 -26.91
CA VAL A 1090 -22.34 -33.28 -26.40
C VAL A 1090 -21.95 -34.36 -27.41
N GLY A 1091 -20.97 -35.20 -27.07
CA GLY A 1091 -20.53 -36.29 -27.93
C GLY A 1091 -21.44 -37.52 -27.81
N GLU A 1092 -21.69 -37.97 -26.58
CA GLU A 1092 -22.56 -39.10 -26.27
C GLU A 1092 -23.38 -38.81 -25.02
N PHE A 1093 -24.64 -39.26 -24.96
CA PHE A 1093 -25.48 -39.10 -23.79
C PHE A 1093 -26.54 -40.19 -23.66
N ASP A 1094 -26.25 -41.23 -22.89
CA ASP A 1094 -27.12 -42.40 -22.71
C ASP A 1094 -26.71 -43.21 -21.46
N ALA A 1095 -27.40 -44.30 -21.15
CA ALA A 1095 -27.01 -45.21 -20.07
C ALA A 1095 -25.61 -45.81 -20.34
N PRO A 1096 -24.71 -45.89 -19.33
CA PRO A 1096 -23.33 -46.33 -19.54
C PRO A 1096 -23.22 -47.71 -20.20
N HIS A 1097 -24.09 -48.67 -19.85
CA HIS A 1097 -24.12 -49.99 -20.50
C HIS A 1097 -24.37 -49.90 -22.02
N LEU A 1098 -25.31 -49.06 -22.45
CA LEU A 1098 -25.64 -48.87 -23.87
C LEU A 1098 -24.52 -48.14 -24.64
N LEU A 1099 -23.85 -47.18 -23.99
CA LEU A 1099 -22.71 -46.47 -24.57
C LEU A 1099 -21.51 -47.40 -24.81
N LEU A 1100 -21.24 -48.33 -23.89
CA LEU A 1100 -20.14 -49.30 -24.01
C LEU A 1100 -20.35 -50.34 -25.11
N GLN A 1101 -21.60 -50.63 -25.47
CA GLN A 1101 -21.92 -51.53 -26.59
C GLN A 1101 -21.61 -50.91 -27.96
N ARG A 1102 -21.49 -49.58 -28.06
CA ARG A 1102 -21.19 -48.90 -29.33
C ARG A 1102 -19.77 -49.25 -29.80
N PRO A 1103 -19.57 -49.77 -31.02
CA PRO A 1103 -18.27 -50.24 -31.48
C PRO A 1103 -17.24 -49.11 -31.68
N LYS A 1104 -17.68 -47.87 -31.92
CA LYS A 1104 -16.85 -46.65 -32.02
C LYS A 1104 -17.30 -45.58 -31.00
N GLY A 1105 -17.55 -46.00 -29.76
CA GLY A 1105 -18.00 -45.09 -28.70
C GLY A 1105 -16.84 -44.37 -27.98
N LEU A 1106 -17.00 -43.08 -27.68
CA LEU A 1106 -16.02 -42.28 -26.93
C LEU A 1106 -15.86 -42.79 -25.49
N LEU A 1107 -16.95 -43.19 -24.84
CA LEU A 1107 -16.89 -43.79 -23.49
C LEU A 1107 -16.10 -45.10 -23.50
N ARG A 1108 -16.32 -45.95 -24.50
CA ARG A 1108 -15.64 -47.24 -24.64
C ARG A 1108 -14.13 -47.06 -24.84
N GLU A 1109 -13.70 -46.06 -25.61
CA GLU A 1109 -12.28 -45.75 -25.76
C GLU A 1109 -11.63 -45.34 -24.43
N MET A 1110 -12.31 -44.51 -23.64
CA MET A 1110 -11.83 -44.12 -22.31
C MET A 1110 -11.74 -45.31 -21.35
N VAL A 1111 -12.74 -46.18 -21.31
CA VAL A 1111 -12.72 -47.38 -20.45
C VAL A 1111 -11.63 -48.37 -20.89
N ASN A 1112 -11.46 -48.62 -22.18
CA ASN A 1112 -10.39 -49.50 -22.66
C ASN A 1112 -8.98 -48.97 -22.32
N SER A 1113 -8.82 -47.66 -22.16
CA SER A 1113 -7.53 -47.02 -21.84
C SER A 1113 -7.08 -47.21 -20.39
N THR A 1114 -7.96 -47.67 -19.48
CA THR A 1114 -7.60 -47.91 -18.07
C THR A 1114 -6.87 -49.24 -17.85
N GLY A 1115 -6.81 -50.11 -18.86
CA GLY A 1115 -6.21 -51.44 -18.80
C GLY A 1115 -7.26 -52.56 -18.80
N PRO A 1116 -6.88 -53.80 -19.16
CA PRO A 1116 -7.82 -54.88 -19.43
C PRO A 1116 -8.65 -55.30 -18.21
N GLN A 1117 -8.03 -55.49 -17.04
CA GLN A 1117 -8.72 -55.90 -15.80
C GLN A 1117 -9.72 -54.84 -15.32
N GLU A 1118 -9.28 -53.58 -15.24
CA GLU A 1118 -10.15 -52.48 -14.77
C GLU A 1118 -11.27 -52.18 -15.77
N SER A 1119 -11.01 -52.30 -17.07
CA SER A 1119 -12.03 -52.17 -18.11
C SER A 1119 -13.17 -53.18 -17.93
N GLU A 1120 -12.85 -54.45 -17.67
CA GLU A 1120 -13.85 -55.50 -17.46
C GLU A 1120 -14.68 -55.26 -16.19
N ARG A 1121 -14.03 -54.82 -15.11
CA ARG A 1121 -14.69 -54.41 -13.86
C ARG A 1121 -15.68 -53.27 -14.08
N LEU A 1122 -15.27 -52.20 -14.78
CA LEU A 1122 -16.12 -51.04 -15.08
C LEU A 1122 -17.31 -51.43 -15.97
N MET A 1123 -17.10 -52.32 -16.94
CA MET A 1123 -18.19 -52.86 -17.78
C MET A 1123 -19.20 -53.67 -16.98
N LYS A 1124 -18.73 -54.46 -16.00
CA LYS A 1124 -19.59 -55.23 -15.09
C LYS A 1124 -20.44 -54.31 -14.21
N ILE A 1125 -19.83 -53.29 -13.58
CA ILE A 1125 -20.54 -52.30 -12.75
C ILE A 1125 -21.67 -51.63 -13.57
N ALA A 1126 -21.36 -51.21 -14.81
CA ALA A 1126 -22.35 -50.57 -15.67
C ALA A 1126 -23.50 -51.51 -16.07
N LYS A 1127 -23.22 -52.80 -16.25
CA LYS A 1127 -24.23 -53.81 -16.58
C LYS A 1127 -25.15 -54.07 -15.37
N ASP A 1128 -24.56 -54.29 -14.20
CA ASP A 1128 -25.30 -54.59 -12.97
C ASP A 1128 -26.23 -53.42 -12.59
N ALA A 1129 -25.76 -52.18 -12.70
CA ALA A 1129 -26.56 -50.98 -12.46
C ALA A 1129 -27.70 -50.79 -13.48
N PHE A 1130 -27.46 -51.14 -14.75
CA PHE A 1130 -28.50 -51.06 -15.78
C PHE A 1130 -29.61 -52.10 -15.56
N GLU A 1131 -29.24 -53.32 -15.18
CA GLU A 1131 -30.20 -54.40 -14.89
C GLU A 1131 -31.00 -54.15 -13.61
N SER A 1132 -30.41 -53.53 -12.58
CA SER A 1132 -31.15 -53.15 -11.36
C SER A 1132 -32.21 -52.09 -11.65
N ASN A 1133 -31.86 -51.05 -12.42
CA ASN A 1133 -32.78 -49.95 -12.73
C ASN A 1133 -33.91 -50.36 -13.70
N PHE A 1134 -33.69 -51.37 -14.56
CA PHE A 1134 -34.73 -51.90 -15.46
C PHE A 1134 -35.72 -52.85 -14.77
N LYS A 1135 -35.34 -53.50 -13.66
CA LYS A 1135 -36.24 -54.37 -12.89
C LYS A 1135 -37.36 -53.62 -12.18
N ASP A 1136 -37.15 -52.35 -11.83
CA ASP A 1136 -38.17 -51.50 -11.20
C ASP A 1136 -39.24 -50.98 -12.19
N TYR A 1137 -39.07 -51.24 -13.50
CA TYR A 1137 -40.02 -50.85 -14.57
C TYR A 1137 -40.92 -52.01 -15.08
N LEU A 1138 -40.67 -53.24 -14.64
CA LEU A 1138 -41.50 -54.44 -14.88
C LEU A 1138 -42.41 -54.69 -13.68
#